data_AF-A0A6A1V8B4-F1
#
_entry.id   AF-A0A6A1V8B4-F1
#
_cell.length_a   1.000
_cell.length_b   1.000
_cell.length_c   1.000
_cell.angle_alpha   90.00
_cell.angle_beta   90.00
_cell.angle_gamma   90.00
#
_symmetry.space_group_name_H-M   'P 1'
#
loop_
_entity.id
_entity.type
_entity.pdbx_description
1 polymer ?
#
loop_
_entity_poly.entity_id
_entity_poly.type
_entity_poly.pdbx_seq_one_letter_code
_entity_poly.pdbx_strand_id
1 'polypeptide(L)'
;MISHRSSSSSFYTVTSFALSLFFLFIAFSLLRFKPSLLPSQSPTLSSSEPNVTLPPSPSPPNNYIVRFVQYKPAEEHRAYLESSIRSDGWQWIERKNPAAKYPTDFGLVSIQEFARDRVIGDIGKLGLVKDVNMDLSYQRGLLGEESRGRDRVGAFVDGKKRPGKIFTAMSFSEGDGEGQNYSGMRNSSIKWGRQLLMQRSQVTSLFGADVLWSKGYTGAKVKMAIFDTGIRANHPHFRNIKERTNWTNEDTLNDNLGHGTFVAGVIAGGDADCLGFAPDTEIYAFRVFTDAQVSYTSWFLDAFNYAIATDMDVLNLSIGGPDYLDLPFVEKVWEITANNIIMVSAIGNDGPLYGTLNNPADQSDVIGVGGIDYNDHIASFSSRGMSTWEIPHGYGRVKPDVVAYGREIMGSKISTGCKSLSGTSVASPVVAGVVCLLVSVIPETSQREILNPASMKQALVEGAAKLSGPNMYEQGAGRVDLLESFEILKNYRPRASIFPGVLDYTDCPYSWPFCRQPLYAGAIPVIFNATILNGMGVIGYVGSPPTWHPSNDVGNLLSIHFTYSEVIWPWTGYIALHMQIKEEGSQFSGEIEGNVTLQVYSPPARGENGPRTSTCVLHLKLKVVPTPARSKRILWDQFHSIKYPPGYIPRDSLDVRNDILDWHGDHLHTNFHIMFNMLRDAGYFIETLGSPFTCFDAWQYGTLMLVDLEDEYFKEEIEKLRDDVRNTGLGLAVFAEWYNVDTMVKMRFFDDNTRSWWTPVTGGSNVPALNDLLAPFGIAFGDKILNGDFSIDGEQSRYASGTDIVRFPAGGFVHSFPFLDSSESGATQNVLLSSGMAKELICRSDSRYEIWGTKGYSLQVRGRRLPGYPVIDLGRGLNSTSGSSSNGHLKLPARNKGDLGNRYLGLFYGDELDMPVIVASHWLVPAVVSVFCYFLAFGEFDRSDVDEEKVLALVGLQIPSQELEFLHLNPWHKFFNLVKIMQLPLLAMWKVTN
;
A
#
# COMPACT_ATOMS: atom_id res chain seq x y z
N MET A 1 63.89 8.36 -13.38
CA MET A 1 65.31 8.05 -13.65
C MET A 1 65.58 6.65 -13.14
N ILE A 2 66.04 5.77 -14.04
CA ILE A 2 66.70 4.46 -13.80
C ILE A 2 65.76 3.38 -13.18
N SER A 3 65.11 2.49 -13.95
CA SER A 3 65.66 1.34 -14.72
C SER A 3 66.18 0.23 -13.77
N HIS A 4 65.88 -1.07 -13.87
CA HIS A 4 65.88 -1.95 -15.04
C HIS A 4 65.42 -3.38 -14.64
N ARG A 5 64.81 -4.10 -15.60
CA ARG A 5 65.04 -5.53 -15.99
C ARG A 5 64.61 -6.65 -15.01
N SER A 6 64.13 -7.82 -15.43
CA SER A 6 63.73 -8.41 -16.72
C SER A 6 63.39 -9.90 -16.48
N SER A 7 62.45 -10.47 -17.26
CA SER A 7 62.48 -11.79 -17.95
C SER A 7 62.83 -13.08 -17.15
N SER A 8 62.33 -14.29 -17.39
CA SER A 8 61.38 -14.94 -18.31
C SER A 8 61.52 -16.47 -18.08
N SER A 9 60.55 -17.26 -18.58
CA SER A 9 60.63 -18.65 -19.07
C SER A 9 60.95 -19.78 -18.06
N SER A 10 60.05 -20.73 -17.77
CA SER A 10 59.47 -21.84 -18.58
C SER A 10 60.21 -23.19 -18.42
N PHE A 11 59.39 -24.25 -18.34
CA PHE A 11 59.61 -25.69 -18.66
C PHE A 11 59.64 -26.76 -17.54
N TYR A 12 58.55 -27.55 -17.52
CA TYR A 12 58.40 -29.02 -17.50
C TYR A 12 59.04 -29.92 -16.40
N THR A 13 58.16 -30.39 -15.50
CA THR A 13 57.72 -31.79 -15.23
C THR A 13 58.69 -32.99 -15.07
N VAL A 14 58.27 -33.82 -14.08
CA VAL A 14 58.34 -35.29 -13.87
C VAL A 14 59.58 -35.91 -13.20
N THR A 15 59.34 -36.50 -12.01
CA THR A 15 59.54 -37.93 -11.60
C THR A 15 59.96 -38.00 -10.13
N SER A 16 59.09 -38.51 -9.25
CA SER A 16 59.03 -39.92 -8.78
C SER A 16 59.83 -40.11 -7.49
N PHE A 17 59.18 -40.46 -6.38
CA PHE A 17 59.27 -41.81 -5.81
C PHE A 17 58.40 -41.93 -4.55
N ALA A 18 57.67 -43.04 -4.50
CA ALA A 18 56.75 -43.42 -3.46
C ALA A 18 57.41 -44.33 -2.40
N LEU A 19 56.61 -44.64 -1.37
CA LEU A 19 56.71 -45.71 -0.36
C LEU A 19 57.47 -45.43 0.94
N SER A 20 56.67 -45.37 2.02
CA SER A 20 56.83 -46.28 3.15
C SER A 20 55.43 -46.65 3.67
N LEU A 21 55.13 -47.95 3.67
CA LEU A 21 53.91 -48.60 4.14
C LEU A 21 54.36 -49.72 5.11
N PHE A 22 53.51 -50.01 6.08
CA PHE A 22 53.41 -51.25 6.89
C PHE A 22 54.31 -51.47 8.12
N PHE A 23 53.64 -51.57 9.28
CA PHE A 23 53.51 -52.72 10.21
C PHE A 23 52.88 -52.17 11.52
N LEU A 24 51.86 -52.72 12.19
CA LEU A 24 51.63 -54.11 12.60
C LEU A 24 50.18 -54.27 13.11
N PHE A 25 49.56 -55.42 12.88
CA PHE A 25 48.26 -55.89 13.42
C PHE A 25 48.50 -56.83 14.63
N ILE A 26 47.45 -57.06 15.44
CA ILE A 26 47.16 -58.21 16.35
C ILE A 26 47.02 -57.82 17.85
N ALA A 27 45.80 -57.91 18.39
CA ALA A 27 45.47 -58.76 19.55
C ALA A 27 43.94 -58.79 19.87
N PHE A 28 43.34 -59.94 19.52
CA PHE A 28 42.36 -60.74 20.27
C PHE A 28 41.07 -60.16 20.91
N SER A 29 39.98 -60.79 20.48
CA SER A 29 38.60 -60.88 20.98
C SER A 29 38.46 -61.60 22.33
N LEU A 30 37.30 -61.39 22.99
CA LEU A 30 36.47 -62.27 23.88
C LEU A 30 36.10 -61.54 25.20
N LEU A 31 34.89 -61.51 25.79
CA LEU A 31 33.59 -62.23 25.76
C LEU A 31 32.48 -61.22 26.18
N ARG A 32 31.27 -61.11 25.59
CA ARG A 32 30.03 -61.94 25.69
C ARG A 32 29.42 -62.16 27.11
N PHE A 33 28.24 -61.55 27.38
CA PHE A 33 26.90 -62.15 27.71
C PHE A 33 26.03 -61.37 28.74
N LYS A 34 24.72 -61.32 28.42
CA LYS A 34 23.47 -60.94 29.16
C LYS A 34 23.31 -61.64 30.54
N PRO A 35 22.31 -61.37 31.46
CA PRO A 35 20.93 -60.90 31.24
C PRO A 35 20.25 -60.03 32.34
N SER A 36 18.96 -59.77 32.12
CA SER A 36 17.89 -59.14 32.93
C SER A 36 17.54 -59.81 34.26
N LEU A 37 17.01 -59.05 35.25
CA LEU A 37 15.85 -59.38 36.12
C LEU A 37 15.58 -58.25 37.16
N LEU A 38 14.29 -57.92 37.36
CA LEU A 38 13.76 -57.16 38.51
C LEU A 38 13.78 -58.02 39.80
N PRO A 39 13.83 -57.41 40.99
CA PRO A 39 12.68 -57.57 41.88
C PRO A 39 12.33 -56.35 42.76
N SER A 40 11.08 -56.37 43.21
CA SER A 40 10.42 -55.55 44.24
C SER A 40 11.03 -55.69 45.64
N GLN A 41 11.04 -54.60 46.43
CA GLN A 41 10.35 -54.48 47.74
C GLN A 41 10.74 -53.15 48.44
N SER A 42 9.71 -52.48 48.98
CA SER A 42 9.72 -51.26 49.80
C SER A 42 10.44 -51.44 51.14
N PRO A 43 10.92 -50.38 51.83
CA PRO A 43 10.02 -49.64 52.74
C PRO A 43 10.35 -48.13 52.98
N THR A 44 9.38 -47.48 53.64
CA THR A 44 9.48 -46.37 54.62
C THR A 44 9.64 -44.91 54.16
N LEU A 45 8.62 -44.13 54.56
CA LEU A 45 8.55 -42.67 54.69
C LEU A 45 9.74 -42.08 55.48
N SER A 46 10.30 -40.96 55.01
CA SER A 46 10.38 -39.72 55.80
C SER A 46 10.92 -38.52 55.01
N SER A 47 10.20 -37.40 55.17
CA SER A 47 10.67 -35.99 55.20
C SER A 47 11.30 -35.33 53.96
N SER A 48 10.45 -34.54 53.29
CA SER A 48 10.63 -33.14 52.89
C SER A 48 11.90 -32.71 52.13
N GLU A 49 11.77 -32.53 50.82
CA GLU A 49 12.52 -31.52 50.05
C GLU A 49 11.60 -30.81 49.03
N PRO A 50 11.86 -29.52 48.73
CA PRO A 50 10.93 -28.64 48.03
C PRO A 50 10.90 -28.91 46.52
N ASN A 51 9.72 -28.71 45.93
CA ASN A 51 9.49 -28.75 44.49
C ASN A 51 10.49 -27.83 43.76
N VAL A 52 11.41 -28.44 43.02
CA VAL A 52 12.21 -27.78 41.99
C VAL A 52 11.25 -27.38 40.88
N THR A 53 10.92 -26.09 40.81
CA THR A 53 10.33 -25.47 39.64
C THR A 53 11.35 -25.55 38.50
N LEU A 54 11.02 -26.31 37.46
CA LEU A 54 11.72 -26.22 36.18
C LEU A 54 11.67 -24.76 35.71
N PRO A 55 12.79 -24.15 35.28
CA PRO A 55 12.76 -22.81 34.74
C PRO A 55 11.86 -22.76 33.50
N PRO A 56 11.16 -21.64 33.27
CA PRO A 56 10.37 -21.46 32.06
C PRO A 56 11.27 -21.64 30.83
N SER A 57 10.78 -22.33 29.82
CA SER A 57 11.48 -22.45 28.54
C SER A 57 11.87 -21.06 28.04
N PRO A 58 13.13 -20.80 27.69
CA PRO A 58 13.54 -19.49 27.20
C PRO A 58 12.75 -19.16 25.92
N SER A 59 12.17 -17.97 25.89
CA SER A 59 11.59 -17.40 24.67
C SER A 59 12.64 -17.40 23.55
N PRO A 60 12.26 -17.67 22.29
CA PRO A 60 13.19 -17.65 21.18
C PRO A 60 13.77 -16.24 21.03
N PRO A 61 15.08 -16.11 20.72
CA PRO A 61 15.71 -14.81 20.59
C PRO A 61 15.23 -14.07 19.32
N ASN A 62 15.15 -12.74 19.41
CA ASN A 62 14.74 -11.88 18.30
C ASN A 62 15.96 -11.39 17.51
N ASN A 63 15.78 -11.24 16.19
CA ASN A 63 16.85 -10.78 15.30
C ASN A 63 16.76 -9.26 15.12
N TYR A 64 17.91 -8.61 15.10
CA TYR A 64 18.06 -7.17 14.94
C TYR A 64 19.11 -6.87 13.88
N ILE A 65 18.84 -5.84 13.10
CA ILE A 65 19.73 -5.21 12.13
C ILE A 65 20.48 -4.10 12.86
N VAL A 66 21.79 -4.24 12.96
CA VAL A 66 22.69 -3.17 13.43
C VAL A 66 23.27 -2.51 12.20
N ARG A 67 22.97 -1.22 12.00
CA ARG A 67 23.52 -0.46 10.87
C ARG A 67 24.71 0.37 11.32
N PHE A 68 25.68 0.48 10.43
CA PHE A 68 26.95 1.14 10.65
C PHE A 68 27.09 2.30 9.68
N VAL A 69 27.85 3.32 10.09
CA VAL A 69 28.11 4.51 9.26
C VAL A 69 29.08 4.19 8.10
N GLN A 70 29.77 3.05 8.15
CA GLN A 70 30.84 2.71 7.22
C GLN A 70 30.61 1.36 6.53
N TYR A 71 30.97 1.31 5.25
CA TYR A 71 31.08 0.05 4.50
C TYR A 71 32.39 -0.66 4.83
N LYS A 72 32.29 -1.82 5.47
CA LYS A 72 33.43 -2.65 5.86
C LYS A 72 33.11 -4.15 5.73
N PRO A 73 34.13 -5.02 5.70
CA PRO A 73 33.91 -6.47 5.84
C PRO A 73 33.10 -6.78 7.10
N ALA A 74 32.19 -7.74 7.00
CA ALA A 74 31.28 -8.10 8.09
C ALA A 74 32.03 -8.54 9.36
N GLU A 75 33.21 -9.15 9.21
CA GLU A 75 34.08 -9.58 10.29
C GLU A 75 34.62 -8.40 11.11
N GLU A 76 34.86 -7.24 10.49
CA GLU A 76 35.30 -6.03 11.20
C GLU A 76 34.18 -5.46 12.07
N HIS A 77 32.96 -5.41 11.53
CA HIS A 77 31.78 -4.97 12.28
C HIS A 77 31.49 -5.90 13.46
N ARG A 78 31.59 -7.21 13.22
CA ARG A 78 31.48 -8.24 14.26
C ARG A 78 32.53 -8.04 15.36
N ALA A 79 33.81 -7.92 15.00
CA ALA A 79 34.89 -7.71 15.96
C ALA A 79 34.72 -6.41 16.75
N TYR A 80 34.19 -5.36 16.13
CA TYR A 80 33.87 -4.10 16.79
C TYR A 80 32.78 -4.27 17.86
N LEU A 81 31.70 -4.99 17.56
CA LEU A 81 30.65 -5.27 18.53
C LEU A 81 31.13 -6.20 19.66
N GLU A 82 31.84 -7.29 19.33
CA GLU A 82 32.36 -8.26 20.30
C GLU A 82 33.38 -7.64 21.28
N SER A 83 34.18 -6.67 20.81
CA SER A 83 35.16 -5.97 21.66
C SER A 83 34.54 -4.85 22.51
N SER A 84 33.41 -4.28 22.07
CA SER A 84 32.81 -3.10 22.73
C SER A 84 31.68 -3.45 23.71
N ILE A 85 31.10 -4.65 23.60
CA ILE A 85 29.90 -5.05 24.37
C ILE A 85 30.22 -6.33 25.15
N ARG A 86 29.72 -6.40 26.40
CA ARG A 86 29.85 -7.63 27.20
C ARG A 86 29.13 -8.79 26.50
N SER A 87 29.75 -9.96 26.46
CA SER A 87 29.34 -11.13 25.64
C SER A 87 28.03 -11.83 26.07
N ASP A 88 27.24 -11.23 26.98
CA ASP A 88 26.07 -11.89 27.57
C ASP A 88 24.78 -11.49 26.84
N GLY A 89 24.02 -12.48 26.37
CA GLY A 89 22.64 -12.32 25.90
C GLY A 89 22.46 -11.91 24.43
N TRP A 90 23.52 -11.92 23.62
CA TRP A 90 23.43 -11.69 22.18
C TRP A 90 24.43 -12.53 21.38
N GLN A 91 24.14 -12.77 20.10
CA GLN A 91 24.99 -13.53 19.17
C GLN A 91 24.96 -12.91 17.78
N TRP A 92 26.10 -12.90 17.10
CA TRP A 92 26.18 -12.51 15.68
C TRP A 92 25.59 -13.60 14.78
N ILE A 93 24.83 -13.19 13.76
CA ILE A 93 24.26 -14.09 12.75
C ILE A 93 25.03 -13.93 11.45
N GLU A 94 25.70 -15.01 11.03
CA GLU A 94 26.45 -15.00 9.78
C GLU A 94 25.52 -15.06 8.56
N ARG A 95 25.78 -14.17 7.59
CA ARG A 95 25.06 -14.10 6.32
C ARG A 95 25.71 -15.05 5.33
N LYS A 96 24.98 -16.08 4.89
CA LYS A 96 25.48 -17.15 4.01
C LYS A 96 25.03 -16.96 2.57
N ASN A 97 25.52 -15.91 1.92
CA ASN A 97 25.12 -15.55 0.56
C ASN A 97 26.27 -14.85 -0.19
N PRO A 98 26.13 -14.57 -1.50
CA PRO A 98 27.20 -13.93 -2.28
C PRO A 98 27.61 -12.53 -1.80
N ALA A 99 26.72 -11.77 -1.15
CA ALA A 99 27.03 -10.44 -0.63
C ALA A 99 28.08 -10.46 0.49
N ALA A 100 28.22 -11.58 1.22
CA ALA A 100 29.21 -11.70 2.28
C ALA A 100 30.67 -11.47 1.80
N LYS A 101 30.92 -11.57 0.49
CA LYS A 101 32.24 -11.29 -0.11
C LYS A 101 32.54 -9.80 -0.29
N TYR A 102 31.55 -8.94 -0.08
CA TYR A 102 31.63 -7.50 -0.31
C TYR A 102 31.49 -6.74 1.02
N PRO A 103 32.04 -5.52 1.12
CA PRO A 103 31.78 -4.65 2.25
C PRO A 103 30.29 -4.42 2.46
N THR A 104 29.87 -4.32 3.71
CA THR A 104 28.48 -4.05 4.12
C THR A 104 28.45 -2.92 5.14
N ASP A 105 27.31 -2.26 5.23
CA ASP A 105 26.96 -1.25 6.22
C ASP A 105 26.05 -1.80 7.33
N PHE A 106 25.76 -3.09 7.36
CA PHE A 106 24.93 -3.68 8.40
C PHE A 106 25.40 -5.07 8.86
N GLY A 107 25.00 -5.42 10.08
CA GLY A 107 25.17 -6.72 10.69
C GLY A 107 23.86 -7.25 11.27
N LEU A 108 23.76 -8.57 11.42
CA LEU A 108 22.62 -9.21 12.07
C LEU A 108 23.03 -9.76 13.42
N VAL A 109 22.23 -9.46 14.44
CA VAL A 109 22.42 -9.96 15.80
C VAL A 109 21.14 -10.58 16.34
N SER A 110 21.26 -11.73 16.98
CA SER A 110 20.19 -12.36 17.75
C SER A 110 20.33 -11.91 19.20
N ILE A 111 19.27 -11.36 19.80
CA ILE A 111 19.29 -10.86 21.18
C ILE A 111 18.24 -11.61 22.00
N GLN A 112 18.65 -12.14 23.15
CA GLN A 112 17.77 -12.81 24.10
C GLN A 112 16.88 -11.78 24.82
N GLU A 113 15.62 -12.12 25.06
CA GLU A 113 14.61 -11.18 25.56
C GLU A 113 15.01 -10.51 26.89
N PHE A 114 15.57 -11.27 27.84
CA PHE A 114 16.01 -10.74 29.13
C PHE A 114 17.15 -9.72 29.04
N ALA A 115 17.89 -9.69 27.92
CA ALA A 115 19.03 -8.80 27.71
C ALA A 115 18.72 -7.66 26.72
N ARG A 116 17.51 -7.63 26.14
CA ARG A 116 17.11 -6.74 25.03
C ARG A 116 17.48 -5.28 25.27
N ASP A 117 16.89 -4.65 26.29
CA ASP A 117 17.02 -3.20 26.51
C ASP A 117 18.46 -2.80 26.83
N ARG A 118 19.18 -3.67 27.56
CA ARG A 118 20.59 -3.47 27.89
C ARG A 118 21.45 -3.53 26.64
N VAL A 119 21.34 -4.60 25.84
CA VAL A 119 22.18 -4.81 24.66
C VAL A 119 21.90 -3.75 23.60
N ILE A 120 20.62 -3.46 23.30
CA ILE A 120 20.27 -2.41 22.34
C ILE A 120 20.78 -1.05 22.82
N GLY A 121 20.62 -0.74 24.11
CA GLY A 121 21.12 0.50 24.71
C GLY A 121 22.64 0.62 24.70
N ASP A 122 23.38 -0.49 24.77
CA ASP A 122 24.84 -0.50 24.69
C ASP A 122 25.33 -0.39 23.24
N ILE A 123 24.73 -1.13 22.29
CA ILE A 123 25.01 -1.02 20.85
C ILE A 123 24.77 0.41 20.37
N GLY A 124 23.63 1.02 20.75
CA GLY A 124 23.25 2.37 20.31
C GLY A 124 24.15 3.50 20.81
N LYS A 125 25.00 3.27 21.82
CA LYS A 125 26.00 4.26 22.30
C LYS A 125 27.30 4.22 21.51
N LEU A 126 27.52 3.20 20.68
CA LEU A 126 28.74 3.02 19.93
C LEU A 126 28.81 4.02 18.77
N GLY A 127 29.92 4.74 18.67
CA GLY A 127 30.06 5.84 17.71
C GLY A 127 30.06 5.43 16.23
N LEU A 128 30.29 4.15 15.91
CA LEU A 128 30.22 3.64 14.53
C LEU A 128 28.85 3.07 14.17
N VAL A 129 27.98 2.85 15.16
CA VAL A 129 26.62 2.37 14.95
C VAL A 129 25.74 3.57 14.62
N LYS A 130 25.00 3.45 13.51
CA LYS A 130 23.98 4.42 13.11
C LYS A 130 22.71 4.22 13.93
N ASP A 131 22.21 2.99 13.98
CA ASP A 131 21.02 2.58 14.72
C ASP A 131 20.92 1.05 14.82
N VAL A 132 19.94 0.61 15.60
CA VAL A 132 19.57 -0.79 15.77
C VAL A 132 18.07 -0.90 15.53
N ASN A 133 17.70 -1.66 14.52
CA ASN A 133 16.32 -1.91 14.14
C ASN A 133 16.03 -3.39 14.23
N MET A 134 14.76 -3.75 14.37
CA MET A 134 14.36 -5.16 14.33
C MET A 134 14.38 -5.65 12.89
N ASP A 135 14.74 -6.93 12.69
CA ASP A 135 14.66 -7.55 11.37
C ASP A 135 13.21 -7.94 11.07
N LEU A 136 12.48 -7.08 10.35
CA LEU A 136 11.07 -7.27 10.06
C LEU A 136 10.87 -8.35 8.99
N SER A 137 9.86 -9.20 9.14
CA SER A 137 9.40 -10.03 8.03
C SER A 137 8.34 -9.31 7.20
N TYR A 138 8.16 -9.74 5.96
CA TYR A 138 7.12 -9.28 5.07
C TYR A 138 6.45 -10.49 4.42
N GLN A 139 5.11 -10.52 4.40
CA GLN A 139 4.35 -11.56 3.69
C GLN A 139 3.72 -10.94 2.45
N ARG A 140 3.84 -11.62 1.31
CA ARG A 140 3.18 -11.16 0.09
C ARG A 140 1.69 -11.48 0.17
N GLY A 141 0.86 -10.44 0.30
CA GLY A 141 -0.58 -10.54 0.07
C GLY A 141 -0.91 -10.52 -1.42
N LEU A 142 -1.13 -11.69 -2.03
CA LEU A 142 -1.91 -11.80 -3.25
C LEU A 142 -3.30 -12.29 -2.84
N LEU A 143 -4.37 -11.61 -3.28
CA LEU A 143 -5.71 -12.20 -3.22
C LEU A 143 -5.70 -13.51 -4.00
N GLY A 144 -5.53 -14.62 -3.27
CA GLY A 144 -5.45 -15.96 -3.84
C GLY A 144 -4.46 -16.91 -3.16
N GLU A 145 -4.49 -17.04 -1.83
CA GLU A 145 -4.41 -18.31 -1.07
C GLU A 145 -4.29 -18.01 0.44
N GLU A 146 -5.43 -17.79 1.10
CA GLU A 146 -5.49 -18.00 2.55
C GLU A 146 -5.64 -19.49 2.84
N SER A 147 -4.71 -20.00 3.64
CA SER A 147 -4.90 -21.05 4.65
C SER A 147 -5.73 -22.29 4.27
N ARG A 148 -5.09 -23.25 3.60
CA ARG A 148 -5.26 -24.65 4.04
C ARG A 148 -4.16 -24.98 5.03
N GLY A 149 -4.49 -24.85 6.32
CA GLY A 149 -3.60 -25.21 7.41
C GLY A 149 -2.99 -26.61 7.21
N ARG A 150 -1.67 -26.69 7.36
CA ARG A 150 -1.05 -27.85 8.01
C ARG A 150 -1.39 -27.73 9.48
N ASP A 151 -2.40 -28.48 9.90
CA ASP A 151 -2.26 -29.23 11.13
C ASP A 151 -2.56 -30.69 10.82
N ARG A 152 -1.49 -31.41 10.48
CA ARG A 152 -1.41 -32.85 10.73
C ARG A 152 -0.02 -33.20 11.22
N VAL A 153 0.15 -33.01 12.52
CA VAL A 153 0.31 -34.21 13.36
C VAL A 153 -1.04 -34.96 13.30
N GLY A 154 -1.07 -36.14 12.69
CA GLY A 154 -2.26 -36.99 12.67
C GLY A 154 -2.44 -37.81 11.39
N ALA A 155 -2.00 -39.05 11.45
CA ALA A 155 -1.95 -40.05 10.40
C ALA A 155 -3.29 -40.34 9.65
N PHE A 156 -3.15 -41.02 8.51
CA PHE A 156 -4.20 -41.62 7.68
C PHE A 156 -5.11 -42.59 8.47
N VAL A 157 -6.43 -42.59 8.17
CA VAL A 157 -7.29 -43.80 8.02
C VAL A 157 -8.51 -43.47 7.13
N ASP A 158 -8.76 -44.37 6.17
CA ASP A 158 -9.95 -44.66 5.35
C ASP A 158 -10.61 -43.61 4.45
N GLY A 159 -10.49 -43.88 3.14
CA GLY A 159 -10.96 -43.04 2.06
C GLY A 159 -12.47 -43.04 1.85
N LYS A 160 -13.03 -41.84 1.70
CA LYS A 160 -13.95 -41.38 0.63
C LYS A 160 -14.55 -40.04 1.07
N LYS A 161 -14.28 -38.97 0.32
CA LYS A 161 -15.04 -37.70 0.39
C LYS A 161 -15.74 -37.47 -0.95
N ARG A 162 -17.04 -37.15 -0.93
CA ARG A 162 -17.73 -36.43 -2.01
C ARG A 162 -17.73 -34.94 -1.65
N PRO A 163 -17.40 -34.01 -2.57
CA PRO A 163 -17.51 -32.57 -2.32
C PRO A 163 -18.83 -31.99 -2.87
N GLY A 164 -19.55 -31.24 -2.04
CA GLY A 164 -20.54 -30.25 -2.46
C GLY A 164 -19.87 -28.89 -2.68
N LYS A 165 -20.19 -28.24 -3.81
CA LYS A 165 -19.63 -26.98 -4.33
C LYS A 165 -20.47 -25.77 -3.91
N ILE A 166 -19.81 -24.63 -3.61
CA ILE A 166 -20.27 -23.23 -3.86
C ILE A 166 -18.97 -22.40 -4.04
N PHE A 167 -18.45 -22.16 -5.26
CA PHE A 167 -18.63 -21.01 -6.18
C PHE A 167 -18.15 -19.63 -5.68
N THR A 168 -16.84 -19.38 -5.80
CA THR A 168 -16.24 -18.06 -6.08
C THR A 168 -15.40 -18.24 -7.34
N ALA A 169 -15.86 -17.70 -8.47
CA ALA A 169 -15.24 -17.89 -9.77
C ALA A 169 -14.14 -16.85 -10.00
N MET A 170 -12.88 -17.25 -9.84
CA MET A 170 -11.85 -16.79 -10.77
C MET A 170 -12.21 -17.35 -12.15
N SER A 171 -12.19 -16.54 -13.20
CA SER A 171 -12.38 -17.02 -14.56
C SER A 171 -11.15 -17.83 -14.99
N PHE A 172 -11.13 -19.11 -14.63
CA PHE A 172 -10.22 -20.10 -15.18
C PHE A 172 -10.78 -20.56 -16.53
N SER A 173 -10.15 -20.15 -17.63
CA SER A 173 -10.31 -20.83 -18.92
C SER A 173 -9.12 -21.76 -19.15
N GLU A 174 -9.16 -22.96 -18.57
CA GLU A 174 -8.33 -24.09 -19.01
C GLU A 174 -9.00 -24.75 -20.22
N GLY A 175 -8.40 -24.57 -21.39
CA GLY A 175 -8.80 -25.26 -22.61
C GLY A 175 -7.79 -26.33 -22.97
N ASP A 176 -7.68 -27.39 -22.16
CA ASP A 176 -6.94 -28.59 -22.53
C ASP A 176 -7.86 -29.50 -23.34
N GLY A 177 -7.53 -29.65 -24.63
CA GLY A 177 -8.18 -30.61 -25.50
C GLY A 177 -7.47 -31.95 -25.47
N GLU A 178 -8.19 -33.02 -25.16
CA GLU A 178 -7.91 -34.33 -25.75
C GLU A 178 -9.16 -35.26 -25.74
N GLY A 179 -9.48 -35.71 -26.96
CA GLY A 179 -10.37 -36.78 -27.44
C GLY A 179 -11.46 -37.43 -26.58
N GLN A 180 -12.71 -37.37 -27.06
CA GLN A 180 -13.48 -38.57 -27.44
C GLN A 180 -14.72 -38.27 -28.31
N ASN A 181 -15.01 -39.20 -29.22
CA ASN A 181 -15.94 -39.16 -30.36
C ASN A 181 -17.42 -38.92 -30.01
N TYR A 182 -18.13 -38.05 -30.75
CA TYR A 182 -19.46 -38.31 -31.32
C TYR A 182 -19.74 -37.37 -32.52
N SER A 183 -20.55 -37.86 -33.44
CA SER A 183 -20.70 -37.49 -34.84
C SER A 183 -21.54 -36.25 -35.16
N GLY A 184 -21.12 -35.50 -36.19
CA GLY A 184 -22.01 -34.97 -37.24
C GLY A 184 -22.62 -33.58 -37.07
N MET A 185 -21.98 -32.54 -37.61
CA MET A 185 -22.51 -31.68 -38.71
C MET A 185 -21.47 -30.61 -39.08
N ARG A 186 -21.22 -30.41 -40.37
CA ARG A 186 -20.31 -29.39 -40.92
C ARG A 186 -20.92 -27.99 -40.81
N ASN A 187 -20.16 -27.02 -40.30
CA ASN A 187 -20.34 -25.59 -40.63
C ASN A 187 -18.97 -24.89 -40.71
N SER A 188 -18.53 -24.64 -41.94
CA SER A 188 -17.22 -24.07 -42.30
C SER A 188 -17.12 -22.54 -42.17
N SER A 189 -18.13 -21.86 -41.61
CA SER A 189 -18.17 -20.40 -41.46
C SER A 189 -17.70 -19.89 -40.09
N ILE A 190 -17.60 -20.76 -39.07
CA ILE A 190 -17.26 -20.35 -37.69
C ILE A 190 -15.74 -20.27 -37.45
N LYS A 191 -14.92 -20.88 -38.31
CA LYS A 191 -13.44 -20.81 -38.20
C LYS A 191 -12.88 -19.43 -38.53
N TRP A 192 -13.48 -18.69 -39.46
CA TRP A 192 -12.98 -17.37 -39.84
C TRP A 192 -13.25 -16.31 -38.77
N GLY A 193 -14.37 -16.38 -38.06
CA GLY A 193 -14.68 -15.47 -36.95
C GLY A 193 -13.78 -15.65 -35.73
N ARG A 194 -13.38 -16.89 -35.40
CA ARG A 194 -12.45 -17.16 -34.29
C ARG A 194 -10.99 -16.83 -34.62
N GLN A 195 -10.60 -16.89 -35.89
CA GLN A 195 -9.24 -16.57 -36.31
C GLN A 195 -8.98 -15.06 -36.39
N LEU A 196 -10.03 -14.25 -36.56
CA LEU A 196 -9.96 -12.78 -36.49
C LEU A 196 -10.04 -12.22 -35.05
N LEU A 197 -10.53 -13.00 -34.08
CA LEU A 197 -10.56 -12.63 -32.65
C LEU A 197 -9.30 -13.06 -31.87
N MET A 198 -8.40 -13.81 -32.50
CA MET A 198 -7.12 -14.29 -31.93
C MET A 198 -5.92 -13.37 -32.25
N GLN A 199 -6.15 -12.18 -32.80
CA GLN A 199 -5.16 -11.10 -32.78
C GLN A 199 -5.50 -10.12 -31.65
N ARG A 200 -5.41 -10.57 -30.39
CA ARG A 200 -5.08 -9.59 -29.35
C ARG A 200 -3.64 -9.19 -29.64
N SER A 201 -3.44 -7.97 -30.16
CA SER A 201 -2.12 -7.40 -30.37
C SER A 201 -1.32 -7.53 -29.09
N GLN A 202 -0.10 -8.07 -29.19
CA GLN A 202 0.77 -8.24 -28.02
C GLN A 202 1.01 -6.91 -27.34
N VAL A 203 1.15 -6.95 -26.01
CA VAL A 203 1.40 -5.75 -25.20
C VAL A 203 2.61 -4.97 -25.75
N THR A 204 3.67 -5.66 -26.15
CA THR A 204 4.86 -5.08 -26.76
C THR A 204 4.57 -4.30 -28.04
N SER A 205 3.72 -4.83 -28.92
CA SER A 205 3.29 -4.14 -30.15
C SER A 205 2.39 -2.94 -29.87
N LEU A 206 1.55 -2.99 -28.83
CA LEU A 206 0.70 -1.86 -28.43
C LEU A 206 1.50 -0.64 -27.95
N PHE A 207 2.71 -0.87 -27.41
CA PHE A 207 3.66 0.19 -27.05
C PHE A 207 4.66 0.51 -28.18
N GLY A 208 4.60 -0.17 -29.33
CA GLY A 208 5.52 0.08 -30.46
C GLY A 208 6.95 -0.43 -30.25
N ALA A 209 7.16 -1.46 -29.43
CA ALA A 209 8.50 -2.01 -29.17
C ALA A 209 9.18 -2.56 -30.44
N ASP A 210 8.40 -3.03 -31.41
CA ASP A 210 8.87 -3.49 -32.72
C ASP A 210 9.61 -2.42 -33.51
N VAL A 211 9.23 -1.15 -33.34
CA VAL A 211 9.92 -0.02 -33.96
C VAL A 211 11.36 0.09 -33.43
N LEU A 212 11.57 -0.11 -32.12
CA LEU A 212 12.89 -0.06 -31.51
C LEU A 212 13.71 -1.33 -31.84
N TRP A 213 13.08 -2.50 -31.83
CA TRP A 213 13.73 -3.76 -32.25
C TRP A 213 14.22 -3.67 -33.71
N SER A 214 13.44 -3.06 -34.60
CA SER A 214 13.84 -2.86 -36.01
C SER A 214 15.07 -1.95 -36.16
N LYS A 215 15.32 -1.09 -35.18
CA LYS A 215 16.51 -0.22 -35.08
C LYS A 215 17.70 -0.93 -34.41
N GLY A 216 17.51 -2.17 -33.93
CA GLY A 216 18.53 -2.97 -33.26
C GLY A 216 18.59 -2.81 -31.73
N TYR A 217 17.63 -2.11 -31.12
CA TYR A 217 17.57 -1.96 -29.66
C TYR A 217 16.70 -3.06 -29.07
N THR A 218 17.30 -4.03 -28.38
CA THR A 218 16.61 -5.21 -27.80
C THR A 218 16.86 -5.38 -26.31
N GLY A 219 17.45 -4.38 -25.64
CA GLY A 219 17.85 -4.47 -24.24
C GLY A 219 19.22 -5.10 -24.02
N ALA A 220 19.98 -5.39 -25.08
CA ALA A 220 21.30 -6.00 -24.99
C ALA A 220 22.24 -5.20 -24.07
N LYS A 221 23.00 -5.94 -23.24
CA LYS A 221 23.98 -5.43 -22.25
C LYS A 221 23.41 -4.60 -21.09
N VAL A 222 22.09 -4.49 -20.98
CA VAL A 222 21.44 -3.92 -19.79
C VAL A 222 21.37 -5.00 -18.71
N LYS A 223 21.84 -4.69 -17.50
CA LYS A 223 21.73 -5.58 -16.33
C LYS A 223 20.44 -5.30 -15.58
N MET A 224 19.54 -6.28 -15.58
CA MET A 224 18.24 -6.20 -14.94
C MET A 224 18.17 -7.12 -13.72
N ALA A 225 18.03 -6.52 -12.55
CA ALA A 225 17.84 -7.23 -11.29
C ALA A 225 16.34 -7.42 -10.99
N ILE A 226 15.89 -8.68 -10.94
CA ILE A 226 14.50 -9.05 -10.67
C ILE A 226 14.44 -9.64 -9.27
N PHE A 227 13.83 -8.90 -8.34
CA PHE A 227 13.63 -9.33 -6.96
C PHE A 227 12.24 -9.91 -6.82
N ASP A 228 12.14 -11.23 -6.75
CA ASP A 228 10.84 -11.93 -6.71
C ASP A 228 11.01 -13.34 -6.11
N THR A 229 10.14 -14.28 -6.49
CA THR A 229 10.17 -15.70 -6.10
C THR A 229 11.26 -16.50 -6.82
N GLY A 230 12.09 -15.87 -7.65
CA GLY A 230 13.14 -16.50 -8.44
C GLY A 230 12.75 -16.75 -9.90
N ILE A 231 13.59 -17.48 -10.63
CA ILE A 231 13.34 -17.85 -12.05
C ILE A 231 13.76 -19.30 -12.29
N ARG A 232 12.96 -20.03 -13.07
CA ARG A 232 13.30 -21.39 -13.49
C ARG A 232 14.52 -21.40 -14.43
N ALA A 233 15.52 -22.21 -14.09
CA ALA A 233 16.82 -22.30 -14.79
C ALA A 233 16.72 -22.48 -16.31
N ASN A 234 15.93 -23.47 -16.73
CA ASN A 234 15.92 -24.01 -18.08
C ASN A 234 14.62 -23.64 -18.81
N HIS A 235 14.07 -22.46 -18.53
CA HIS A 235 12.84 -22.03 -19.16
C HIS A 235 13.12 -21.56 -20.61
N PRO A 236 12.43 -22.09 -21.63
CA PRO A 236 12.78 -21.87 -23.03
C PRO A 236 12.63 -20.41 -23.49
N HIS A 237 11.85 -19.60 -22.76
CA HIS A 237 11.63 -18.21 -23.14
C HIS A 237 12.84 -17.31 -22.81
N PHE A 238 13.76 -17.72 -21.94
CA PHE A 238 14.87 -16.86 -21.52
C PHE A 238 16.17 -17.26 -22.19
N ARG A 239 16.82 -16.30 -22.84
CA ARG A 239 18.07 -16.51 -23.58
C ARG A 239 19.31 -16.07 -22.81
N ASN A 240 19.16 -15.16 -21.84
CA ASN A 240 20.28 -14.44 -21.23
C ASN A 240 20.19 -14.32 -19.69
N ILE A 241 19.92 -15.44 -19.00
CA ILE A 241 20.03 -15.50 -17.53
C ILE A 241 21.52 -15.55 -17.17
N LYS A 242 22.03 -14.48 -16.56
CA LYS A 242 23.42 -14.39 -16.09
C LYS A 242 23.59 -14.99 -14.71
N GLU A 243 22.63 -14.70 -13.83
CA GLU A 243 22.72 -15.08 -12.43
C GLU A 243 21.36 -15.46 -11.86
N ARG A 244 21.37 -16.43 -10.94
CA ARG A 244 20.26 -16.73 -10.05
C ARG A 244 20.81 -16.90 -8.65
N THR A 245 20.37 -16.03 -7.75
CA THR A 245 20.85 -15.97 -6.37
C THR A 245 19.65 -16.01 -5.43
N ASN A 246 19.83 -16.64 -4.27
CA ASN A 246 18.80 -16.79 -3.28
C ASN A 246 19.25 -16.19 -1.94
N TRP A 247 18.44 -15.26 -1.43
CA TRP A 247 18.65 -14.55 -0.17
C TRP A 247 17.85 -15.15 0.98
N THR A 248 16.93 -16.06 0.66
CA THR A 248 16.09 -16.74 1.65
C THR A 248 16.84 -17.85 2.38
N ASN A 249 16.20 -18.40 3.41
CA ASN A 249 16.70 -19.55 4.16
C ASN A 249 16.40 -20.92 3.51
N GLU A 250 15.70 -20.96 2.38
CA GLU A 250 15.39 -22.20 1.67
C GLU A 250 16.52 -22.58 0.71
N ASP A 251 16.82 -23.86 0.53
CA ASP A 251 17.93 -24.29 -0.35
C ASP A 251 17.44 -24.52 -1.81
N THR A 252 16.97 -23.45 -2.46
CA THR A 252 16.52 -23.50 -3.86
C THR A 252 16.79 -22.19 -4.61
N LEU A 253 17.18 -22.31 -5.88
CA LEU A 253 17.30 -21.19 -6.83
C LEU A 253 16.15 -21.15 -7.84
N ASN A 254 15.29 -22.17 -7.85
CA ASN A 254 14.18 -22.25 -8.78
C ASN A 254 12.96 -21.50 -8.23
N ASP A 255 12.21 -20.93 -9.15
CA ASP A 255 10.87 -20.44 -8.89
C ASP A 255 9.92 -21.62 -8.79
N ASN A 256 9.31 -21.83 -7.62
CA ASN A 256 8.28 -22.84 -7.41
C ASN A 256 6.86 -22.23 -7.41
N LEU A 257 6.75 -20.90 -7.35
CA LEU A 257 5.48 -20.17 -7.32
C LEU A 257 5.06 -19.68 -8.71
N GLY A 258 6.04 -19.34 -9.57
CA GLY A 258 5.82 -18.92 -10.94
C GLY A 258 5.55 -17.43 -11.12
N HIS A 259 5.61 -16.62 -10.06
CA HIS A 259 5.45 -15.16 -10.16
C HIS A 259 6.70 -14.52 -10.76
N GLY A 260 7.89 -14.78 -10.20
CA GLY A 260 9.15 -14.25 -10.73
C GLY A 260 9.43 -14.67 -12.17
N THR A 261 9.09 -15.91 -12.53
CA THR A 261 9.16 -16.40 -13.92
C THR A 261 8.23 -15.61 -14.84
N PHE A 262 7.02 -15.27 -14.40
CA PHE A 262 6.10 -14.47 -15.18
C PHE A 262 6.61 -13.03 -15.36
N VAL A 263 7.07 -12.39 -14.27
CA VAL A 263 7.66 -11.03 -14.27
C VAL A 263 8.83 -10.95 -15.24
N ALA A 264 9.77 -11.89 -15.14
CA ALA A 264 10.90 -11.98 -16.07
C ALA A 264 10.45 -12.21 -17.51
N GLY A 265 9.37 -12.96 -17.72
CA GLY A 265 8.73 -13.18 -19.02
C GLY A 265 8.26 -11.89 -19.67
N VAL A 266 7.55 -11.04 -18.93
CA VAL A 266 7.07 -9.74 -19.42
C VAL A 266 8.24 -8.82 -19.76
N ILE A 267 9.34 -8.87 -19.00
CA ILE A 267 10.52 -8.04 -19.26
C ILE A 267 11.32 -8.55 -20.46
N ALA A 268 11.70 -9.83 -20.48
CA ALA A 268 12.72 -10.37 -21.37
C ALA A 268 12.38 -11.74 -21.97
N GLY A 269 11.11 -12.13 -22.00
CA GLY A 269 10.65 -13.34 -22.67
C GLY A 269 10.89 -13.26 -24.18
N GLY A 270 11.45 -14.32 -24.77
CA GLY A 270 11.73 -14.42 -26.20
C GLY A 270 10.77 -15.32 -26.99
N ASP A 271 9.65 -15.71 -26.39
CA ASP A 271 8.62 -16.55 -27.01
C ASP A 271 7.63 -15.71 -27.80
N ALA A 272 7.17 -16.23 -28.93
CA ALA A 272 6.31 -15.49 -29.83
C ALA A 272 4.90 -15.26 -29.28
N ASP A 273 4.39 -16.05 -28.33
CA ASP A 273 3.03 -15.88 -27.81
C ASP A 273 2.95 -14.96 -26.58
N CYS A 274 4.07 -14.72 -25.92
CA CYS A 274 4.21 -13.80 -24.78
C CYS A 274 5.58 -13.12 -24.78
N LEU A 275 5.84 -12.37 -25.86
CA LEU A 275 7.08 -11.67 -26.07
C LEU A 275 7.25 -10.57 -25.01
N GLY A 276 8.41 -10.55 -24.38
CA GLY A 276 8.83 -9.48 -23.48
C GLY A 276 9.38 -8.28 -24.24
N PHE A 277 9.50 -7.14 -23.57
CA PHE A 277 9.95 -5.89 -24.19
C PHE A 277 11.44 -5.93 -24.57
N ALA A 278 12.30 -6.47 -23.70
CA ALA A 278 13.75 -6.40 -23.80
C ALA A 278 14.37 -7.83 -23.80
N PRO A 279 14.21 -8.61 -24.90
CA PRO A 279 14.54 -10.04 -24.93
C PRO A 279 16.03 -10.37 -24.78
N ASP A 280 16.94 -9.42 -25.03
CA ASP A 280 18.39 -9.63 -24.94
C ASP A 280 19.02 -9.07 -23.66
N THR A 281 18.20 -8.52 -22.74
CA THR A 281 18.64 -8.01 -21.43
C THR A 281 19.26 -9.12 -20.58
N GLU A 282 20.29 -8.75 -19.81
CA GLU A 282 20.97 -9.64 -18.87
C GLU A 282 20.13 -9.80 -17.60
N ILE A 283 19.59 -10.99 -17.39
CA ILE A 283 18.69 -11.27 -16.27
C ILE A 283 19.51 -11.72 -15.05
N TYR A 284 19.38 -10.96 -13.96
CA TYR A 284 19.88 -11.27 -12.63
C TYR A 284 18.69 -11.56 -11.71
N ALA A 285 18.42 -12.83 -11.43
CA ALA A 285 17.27 -13.25 -10.63
C ALA A 285 17.65 -13.31 -9.15
N PHE A 286 17.10 -12.41 -8.35
CA PHE A 286 17.30 -12.39 -6.90
C PHE A 286 16.04 -12.91 -6.22
N ARG A 287 16.10 -14.15 -5.75
CA ARG A 287 15.04 -14.74 -4.94
C ARG A 287 15.11 -14.15 -3.54
N VAL A 288 14.10 -13.36 -3.19
CA VAL A 288 13.95 -12.72 -1.87
C VAL A 288 12.68 -13.17 -1.15
N PHE A 289 11.88 -14.04 -1.75
CA PHE A 289 10.71 -14.66 -1.12
C PHE A 289 10.85 -16.17 -1.02
N THR A 290 10.42 -16.71 0.11
CA THR A 290 10.25 -18.15 0.29
C THR A 290 9.06 -18.68 -0.51
N ASP A 291 8.91 -20.00 -0.58
CA ASP A 291 7.72 -20.61 -1.18
C ASP A 291 6.45 -20.36 -0.34
N ALA A 292 6.62 -20.03 0.94
CA ALA A 292 5.57 -19.53 1.81
C ALA A 292 5.32 -18.01 1.66
N GLN A 293 5.94 -17.36 0.67
CA GLN A 293 5.80 -15.94 0.38
C GLN A 293 6.23 -15.00 1.51
N VAL A 294 7.18 -15.45 2.34
CA VAL A 294 7.81 -14.66 3.41
C VAL A 294 9.12 -14.07 2.90
N SER A 295 9.40 -12.82 3.25
CA SER A 295 10.68 -12.13 3.08
C SER A 295 11.11 -11.47 4.40
N TYR A 296 12.35 -11.02 4.49
CA TYR A 296 12.88 -10.23 5.62
C TYR A 296 13.57 -8.97 5.11
N THR A 297 13.51 -7.89 5.89
CA THR A 297 14.22 -6.63 5.63
C THR A 297 15.69 -6.90 5.37
N SER A 298 16.34 -7.71 6.20
CA SER A 298 17.75 -8.02 6.06
C SER A 298 18.11 -8.69 4.74
N TRP A 299 17.21 -9.47 4.14
CA TRP A 299 17.41 -10.08 2.83
C TRP A 299 17.40 -9.04 1.71
N PHE A 300 16.50 -8.06 1.80
CA PHE A 300 16.51 -6.92 0.88
C PHE A 300 17.77 -6.08 1.04
N LEU A 301 18.16 -5.73 2.27
CA LEU A 301 19.37 -4.94 2.51
C LEU A 301 20.62 -5.60 1.90
N ASP A 302 20.75 -6.92 2.07
CA ASP A 302 21.90 -7.65 1.54
C ASP A 302 21.86 -7.76 0.02
N ALA A 303 20.69 -8.06 -0.55
CA ALA A 303 20.49 -8.13 -1.99
C ALA A 303 20.69 -6.77 -2.68
N PHE A 304 20.31 -5.68 -2.01
CA PHE A 304 20.54 -4.31 -2.46
C PHE A 304 22.01 -3.93 -2.40
N ASN A 305 22.72 -4.26 -1.31
CA ASN A 305 24.17 -4.09 -1.24
C ASN A 305 24.88 -4.87 -2.36
N TYR A 306 24.40 -6.08 -2.68
CA TYR A 306 24.91 -6.87 -3.80
C TYR A 306 24.61 -6.24 -5.17
N ALA A 307 23.41 -5.73 -5.39
CA ALA A 307 23.04 -5.02 -6.62
C ALA A 307 23.91 -3.79 -6.86
N ILE A 308 24.21 -3.03 -5.80
CA ILE A 308 25.15 -1.90 -5.83
C ILE A 308 26.56 -2.38 -6.16
N ALA A 309 27.05 -3.40 -5.45
CA ALA A 309 28.40 -3.93 -5.65
C ALA A 309 28.63 -4.56 -7.03
N THR A 310 27.56 -5.03 -7.69
CA THR A 310 27.59 -5.62 -9.03
C THR A 310 27.21 -4.64 -10.15
N ASP A 311 26.94 -3.38 -9.79
CA ASP A 311 26.69 -2.27 -10.72
C ASP A 311 25.54 -2.62 -11.68
N MET A 312 24.37 -2.96 -11.10
CA MET A 312 23.12 -3.21 -11.84
C MET A 312 22.57 -1.92 -12.45
N ASP A 313 21.90 -1.98 -13.61
CA ASP A 313 21.35 -0.79 -14.27
C ASP A 313 19.90 -0.53 -13.84
N VAL A 314 19.09 -1.59 -13.80
CA VAL A 314 17.64 -1.52 -13.56
C VAL A 314 17.24 -2.58 -12.55
N LEU A 315 16.30 -2.23 -11.68
CA LEU A 315 15.74 -3.08 -10.64
C LEU A 315 14.22 -3.03 -10.70
N ASN A 316 13.56 -4.19 -10.69
CA ASN A 316 12.09 -4.29 -10.57
C ASN A 316 11.69 -4.95 -9.26
N LEU A 317 10.84 -4.26 -8.50
CA LEU A 317 10.10 -4.79 -7.36
C LEU A 317 8.62 -4.90 -7.73
N SER A 318 8.16 -6.08 -8.13
CA SER A 318 6.73 -6.36 -8.34
C SER A 318 6.00 -6.65 -7.03
N ILE A 319 6.39 -5.95 -5.98
CA ILE A 319 5.97 -6.12 -4.60
C ILE A 319 5.85 -4.75 -3.96
N GLY A 320 5.07 -4.71 -2.90
CA GLY A 320 5.00 -3.60 -1.98
C GLY A 320 4.10 -4.01 -0.83
N GLY A 321 4.08 -3.18 0.20
CA GLY A 321 3.28 -3.36 1.39
C GLY A 321 2.88 -2.04 2.00
N PRO A 322 2.07 -2.11 3.09
CA PRO A 322 1.64 -0.92 3.79
C PRO A 322 2.86 -0.09 4.13
N ASP A 323 2.68 1.21 3.95
CA ASP A 323 3.70 2.25 4.05
C ASP A 323 4.60 2.01 5.30
N TYR A 324 5.91 1.82 5.08
CA TYR A 324 6.76 1.13 6.06
C TYR A 324 7.35 2.06 7.13
N LEU A 325 7.18 1.65 8.39
CA LEU A 325 8.01 1.94 9.57
C LEU A 325 9.45 1.39 9.48
N ASP A 326 9.79 0.70 8.38
CA ASP A 326 11.09 0.06 8.15
C ASP A 326 12.11 1.05 7.58
N LEU A 327 12.58 1.95 8.45
CA LEU A 327 13.60 2.95 8.12
C LEU A 327 14.86 2.33 7.46
N PRO A 328 15.38 1.16 7.89
CA PRO A 328 16.43 0.46 7.16
C PRO A 328 16.13 0.24 5.68
N PHE A 329 14.95 -0.27 5.34
CA PHE A 329 14.55 -0.53 3.95
C PHE A 329 14.43 0.77 3.14
N VAL A 330 13.72 1.77 3.68
CA VAL A 330 13.50 3.05 3.00
C VAL A 330 14.81 3.76 2.70
N GLU A 331 15.72 3.89 3.67
CA GLU A 331 17.01 4.55 3.44
C GLU A 331 17.89 3.77 2.46
N LYS A 332 17.77 2.42 2.43
CA LYS A 332 18.51 1.61 1.46
C LYS A 332 17.99 1.82 0.03
N VAL A 333 16.69 2.09 -0.17
CA VAL A 333 16.14 2.48 -1.47
C VAL A 333 16.76 3.79 -1.98
N TRP A 334 16.93 4.79 -1.10
CA TRP A 334 17.64 6.03 -1.48
C TRP A 334 19.10 5.75 -1.85
N GLU A 335 19.77 4.86 -1.13
CA GLU A 335 21.14 4.51 -1.44
C GLU A 335 21.30 3.76 -2.78
N ILE A 336 20.40 2.83 -3.10
CA ILE A 336 20.37 2.13 -4.39
C ILE A 336 20.24 3.13 -5.54
N THR A 337 19.24 4.01 -5.43
CA THR A 337 19.00 5.00 -6.47
C THR A 337 20.17 5.97 -6.57
N ALA A 338 20.77 6.40 -5.45
CA ALA A 338 21.98 7.23 -5.42
C ALA A 338 23.17 6.59 -6.17
N ASN A 339 23.22 5.26 -6.26
CA ASN A 339 24.21 4.50 -7.04
C ASN A 339 23.81 4.32 -8.52
N ASN A 340 22.96 5.20 -9.07
CA ASN A 340 22.45 5.21 -10.45
C ASN A 340 21.59 4.00 -10.86
N ILE A 341 21.11 3.20 -9.90
CA ILE A 341 20.23 2.07 -10.21
C ILE A 341 18.79 2.58 -10.38
N ILE A 342 18.19 2.35 -11.55
CA ILE A 342 16.81 2.76 -11.84
C ILE A 342 15.85 1.74 -11.22
N MET A 343 15.02 2.19 -10.29
CA MET A 343 14.08 1.34 -9.57
C MET A 343 12.66 1.53 -10.09
N VAL A 344 12.02 0.42 -10.49
CA VAL A 344 10.62 0.36 -10.91
C VAL A 344 9.85 -0.52 -9.92
N SER A 345 8.72 -0.03 -9.44
CA SER A 345 7.93 -0.74 -8.43
C SER A 345 6.42 -0.64 -8.69
N ALA A 346 5.71 -1.71 -8.37
CA ALA A 346 4.25 -1.76 -8.43
C ALA A 346 3.61 -0.89 -7.34
N ILE A 347 2.57 -0.12 -7.69
CA ILE A 347 1.94 0.83 -6.75
C ILE A 347 1.07 0.18 -5.65
N GLY A 348 0.68 -1.09 -5.82
CA GLY A 348 -0.23 -1.80 -4.92
C GLY A 348 -1.50 -2.28 -5.61
N ASN A 349 -2.22 -3.20 -4.98
CA ASN A 349 -3.44 -3.83 -5.53
C ASN A 349 -4.68 -3.56 -4.65
N ASP A 350 -4.62 -2.51 -3.84
CA ASP A 350 -5.61 -2.17 -2.81
C ASP A 350 -6.60 -1.11 -3.31
N GLY A 351 -6.67 -0.93 -4.64
CA GLY A 351 -7.72 -0.16 -5.31
C GLY A 351 -9.09 -0.83 -5.18
N PRO A 352 -10.19 -0.09 -5.42
CA PRO A 352 -10.25 1.27 -5.97
C PRO A 352 -10.16 2.36 -4.89
N LEU A 353 -9.73 2.03 -3.68
CA LEU A 353 -9.59 2.98 -2.59
C LEU A 353 -8.46 3.99 -2.87
N TYR A 354 -8.60 5.20 -2.33
CA TYR A 354 -7.60 6.27 -2.38
C TYR A 354 -6.76 6.25 -1.10
N GLY A 355 -5.51 6.69 -1.20
CA GLY A 355 -4.56 6.65 -0.07
C GLY A 355 -3.98 5.26 0.18
N THR A 356 -4.04 4.34 -0.79
CA THR A 356 -3.66 2.93 -0.63
C THR A 356 -2.35 2.55 -1.32
N LEU A 357 -1.44 3.51 -1.46
CA LEU A 357 -0.16 3.31 -2.13
C LEU A 357 0.77 2.47 -1.26
N ASN A 358 1.47 1.52 -1.89
CA ASN A 358 2.41 0.65 -1.21
C ASN A 358 3.86 1.14 -1.38
N ASN A 359 4.66 0.97 -0.32
CA ASN A 359 6.10 1.24 -0.38
C ASN A 359 6.84 0.08 -1.05
N PRO A 360 7.89 0.32 -1.86
CA PRO A 360 8.57 1.61 -2.12
C PRO A 360 8.05 2.42 -3.31
N ALA A 361 6.91 2.05 -3.91
CA ALA A 361 6.42 2.73 -5.11
C ALA A 361 5.88 4.15 -4.84
N ASP A 362 5.54 4.45 -3.58
CA ASP A 362 5.17 5.77 -3.06
C ASP A 362 6.36 6.75 -2.91
N GLN A 363 7.59 6.24 -2.90
CA GLN A 363 8.81 7.05 -2.74
C GLN A 363 9.12 7.87 -3.99
N SER A 364 9.66 9.07 -3.80
CA SER A 364 9.91 10.03 -4.88
C SER A 364 10.95 9.56 -5.90
N ASP A 365 12.01 8.86 -5.49
CA ASP A 365 13.06 8.37 -6.41
C ASP A 365 12.68 7.07 -7.15
N VAL A 366 11.61 6.40 -6.75
CA VAL A 366 11.14 5.13 -7.35
C VAL A 366 10.09 5.41 -8.41
N ILE A 367 10.19 4.77 -9.57
CA ILE A 367 9.15 4.84 -10.61
C ILE A 367 7.99 3.92 -10.17
N GLY A 368 6.94 4.52 -9.63
CA GLY A 368 5.73 3.85 -9.16
C GLY A 368 4.73 3.66 -10.29
N VAL A 369 4.32 2.42 -10.52
CA VAL A 369 3.54 2.01 -11.69
C VAL A 369 2.15 1.51 -11.29
N GLY A 370 1.11 2.19 -11.79
CA GLY A 370 -0.28 1.74 -11.69
C GLY A 370 -0.72 0.86 -12.87
N GLY A 371 -1.87 0.20 -12.72
CA GLY A 371 -2.39 -0.77 -13.68
C GLY A 371 -3.63 -0.28 -14.44
N ILE A 372 -3.63 -0.47 -15.76
CA ILE A 372 -4.80 -0.25 -16.65
C ILE A 372 -5.20 -1.53 -17.38
N ASP A 373 -6.42 -1.57 -17.92
CA ASP A 373 -6.85 -2.57 -18.89
C ASP A 373 -6.53 -2.18 -20.34
N TYR A 374 -6.81 -3.08 -21.29
CA TYR A 374 -6.58 -2.84 -22.71
C TYR A 374 -7.48 -1.76 -23.35
N ASN A 375 -8.48 -1.24 -22.63
CA ASN A 375 -9.32 -0.13 -23.06
C ASN A 375 -8.84 1.20 -22.45
N ASP A 376 -7.65 1.22 -21.84
CA ASP A 376 -7.08 2.35 -21.14
C ASP A 376 -7.93 2.82 -19.93
N HIS A 377 -8.72 1.94 -19.33
CA HIS A 377 -9.37 2.21 -18.04
C HIS A 377 -8.45 1.81 -16.88
N ILE A 378 -8.47 2.60 -15.80
CA ILE A 378 -7.80 2.24 -14.55
C ILE A 378 -8.35 0.90 -14.05
N ALA A 379 -7.46 -0.05 -13.84
CA ALA A 379 -7.85 -1.35 -13.33
C ALA A 379 -8.39 -1.16 -11.90
N SER A 380 -9.51 -1.81 -11.57
CA SER A 380 -10.17 -1.64 -10.27
C SER A 380 -9.26 -1.94 -9.08
N PHE A 381 -8.32 -2.89 -9.23
CA PHE A 381 -7.35 -3.23 -8.19
C PHE A 381 -6.21 -2.21 -8.06
N SER A 382 -5.97 -1.32 -9.04
CA SER A 382 -4.81 -0.42 -8.98
C SER A 382 -4.99 0.56 -7.82
N SER A 383 -4.05 0.54 -6.87
CA SER A 383 -4.03 1.52 -5.77
C SER A 383 -3.95 2.95 -6.30
N ARG A 384 -4.52 3.89 -5.53
CA ARG A 384 -4.66 5.30 -5.92
C ARG A 384 -4.06 6.19 -4.84
N GLY A 385 -3.46 7.30 -5.28
CA GLY A 385 -2.88 8.29 -4.39
C GLY A 385 -3.96 9.11 -3.68
N MET A 386 -3.60 10.21 -3.05
CA MET A 386 -2.24 10.74 -2.85
C MET A 386 -1.37 9.90 -1.90
N SER A 387 -0.07 10.17 -1.82
CA SER A 387 0.78 9.55 -0.78
C SER A 387 0.35 9.98 0.62
N THR A 388 0.42 9.05 1.57
CA THR A 388 0.06 9.23 2.98
C THR A 388 1.15 9.92 3.81
N TRP A 389 2.39 9.88 3.35
CA TRP A 389 3.57 10.46 4.03
C TRP A 389 3.39 11.93 4.43
N GLU A 390 2.79 12.74 3.56
CA GLU A 390 2.65 14.19 3.75
C GLU A 390 1.24 14.63 4.19
N ILE A 391 0.29 13.69 4.32
CA ILE A 391 -1.11 13.99 4.67
C ILE A 391 -1.25 14.74 6.01
N PRO A 392 -0.50 14.42 7.08
CA PRO A 392 -0.58 15.19 8.34
C PRO A 392 -0.24 16.68 8.17
N HIS A 393 0.40 17.06 7.06
CA HIS A 393 0.72 18.46 6.72
C HIS A 393 -0.24 19.06 5.69
N GLY A 394 -1.30 18.34 5.34
CA GLY A 394 -2.44 18.82 4.57
C GLY A 394 -2.72 18.03 3.31
N TYR A 395 -1.72 17.70 2.49
CA TYR A 395 -1.92 17.00 1.21
C TYR A 395 -0.74 16.10 0.92
N GLY A 396 -0.98 14.93 0.31
CA GLY A 396 0.04 14.04 -0.21
C GLY A 396 0.62 14.46 -1.56
N ARG A 397 1.64 13.73 -2.02
CA ARG A 397 2.24 13.87 -3.35
C ARG A 397 1.45 13.09 -4.40
N VAL A 398 1.61 13.50 -5.66
CA VAL A 398 1.05 12.81 -6.81
C VAL A 398 1.77 11.49 -7.05
N LYS A 399 1.02 10.39 -6.96
CA LYS A 399 1.42 9.02 -7.28
C LYS A 399 0.17 8.25 -7.76
N PRO A 400 0.28 7.24 -8.65
CA PRO A 400 1.51 6.72 -9.27
C PRO A 400 2.22 7.74 -10.18
N ASP A 401 3.45 7.45 -10.62
CA ASP A 401 4.14 8.33 -11.59
C ASP A 401 3.53 8.16 -12.99
N VAL A 402 3.27 6.90 -13.38
CA VAL A 402 2.71 6.49 -14.68
C VAL A 402 1.85 5.23 -14.52
N VAL A 403 1.05 4.91 -15.54
CA VAL A 403 0.31 3.64 -15.63
C VAL A 403 0.72 2.81 -16.85
N ALA A 404 0.53 1.49 -16.76
CA ALA A 404 0.75 0.56 -17.85
C ALA A 404 -0.26 -0.59 -17.83
N TYR A 405 -0.36 -1.34 -18.93
CA TYR A 405 -1.26 -2.48 -19.00
C TYR A 405 -0.93 -3.51 -17.91
N GLY A 406 -1.91 -3.76 -17.04
CA GLY A 406 -1.78 -4.64 -15.88
C GLY A 406 -2.91 -5.66 -15.77
N ARG A 407 -3.90 -5.64 -16.66
CA ARG A 407 -5.01 -6.61 -16.70
C ARG A 407 -4.82 -7.60 -17.85
N GLU A 408 -4.95 -8.88 -17.54
CA GLU A 408 -4.92 -10.00 -18.51
C GLU A 408 -3.65 -10.04 -19.39
N ILE A 409 -2.50 -9.61 -18.86
CA ILE A 409 -1.24 -9.59 -19.60
C ILE A 409 -0.67 -11.00 -19.74
N MET A 410 -0.26 -11.34 -20.95
CA MET A 410 0.41 -12.61 -21.26
C MET A 410 1.89 -12.55 -20.87
N GLY A 411 2.35 -13.56 -20.14
CA GLY A 411 3.74 -13.72 -19.71
C GLY A 411 4.11 -15.19 -19.53
N SER A 412 5.36 -15.48 -19.19
CA SER A 412 5.88 -16.85 -19.09
C SER A 412 5.21 -17.65 -17.97
N LYS A 413 4.76 -18.88 -18.27
CA LYS A 413 4.29 -19.85 -17.28
C LYS A 413 5.48 -20.62 -16.70
N ILE A 414 5.46 -20.94 -15.40
CA ILE A 414 6.53 -21.71 -14.73
C ILE A 414 6.94 -23.02 -15.46
N SER A 415 5.97 -23.70 -16.09
CA SER A 415 6.18 -24.94 -16.83
C SER A 415 6.83 -24.67 -18.20
N THR A 416 6.01 -24.39 -19.20
CA THR A 416 6.39 -24.00 -20.56
C THR A 416 5.18 -23.27 -21.15
N GLY A 417 5.42 -22.41 -22.13
CA GLY A 417 4.38 -21.59 -22.75
C GLY A 417 3.98 -20.38 -21.89
N CYS A 418 2.84 -19.79 -22.23
CA CYS A 418 2.42 -18.51 -21.69
C CYS A 418 1.19 -18.66 -20.79
N LYS A 419 1.04 -17.76 -19.82
CA LYS A 419 -0.16 -17.60 -18.98
C LYS A 419 -0.54 -16.13 -18.92
N SER A 420 -1.81 -15.85 -18.64
CA SER A 420 -2.30 -14.49 -18.40
C SER A 420 -2.39 -14.21 -16.89
N LEU A 421 -1.95 -13.04 -16.42
CA LEU A 421 -2.14 -12.57 -15.05
C LEU A 421 -2.63 -11.12 -15.03
N SER A 422 -3.19 -10.70 -13.89
CA SER A 422 -3.56 -9.32 -13.61
C SER A 422 -2.97 -8.84 -12.29
N GLY A 423 -2.60 -7.56 -12.22
CA GLY A 423 -2.08 -6.90 -11.02
C GLY A 423 -1.13 -5.75 -11.37
N THR A 424 -0.89 -4.83 -10.45
CA THR A 424 0.18 -3.82 -10.61
C THR A 424 1.57 -4.45 -10.56
N SER A 425 1.69 -5.63 -9.92
CA SER A 425 2.85 -6.52 -10.01
C SER A 425 3.15 -7.02 -11.44
N VAL A 426 2.16 -6.89 -12.34
CA VAL A 426 2.25 -7.18 -13.78
C VAL A 426 2.48 -5.91 -14.62
N ALA A 427 1.92 -4.77 -14.22
CA ALA A 427 2.19 -3.48 -14.86
C ALA A 427 3.64 -2.99 -14.63
N SER A 428 4.18 -3.20 -13.43
CA SER A 428 5.58 -2.85 -13.10
C SER A 428 6.59 -3.47 -14.07
N PRO A 429 6.57 -4.78 -14.38
CA PRO A 429 7.51 -5.37 -15.32
C PRO A 429 7.27 -4.96 -16.78
N VAL A 430 6.07 -4.51 -17.15
CA VAL A 430 5.85 -3.85 -18.46
C VAL A 430 6.71 -2.60 -18.56
N VAL A 431 6.66 -1.72 -17.54
CA VAL A 431 7.48 -0.51 -17.48
C VAL A 431 8.96 -0.83 -17.31
N ALA A 432 9.33 -1.83 -16.50
CA ALA A 432 10.73 -2.24 -16.37
C ALA A 432 11.31 -2.74 -17.70
N GLY A 433 10.53 -3.48 -18.49
CA GLY A 433 10.91 -3.89 -19.84
C GLY A 433 11.07 -2.70 -20.81
N VAL A 434 10.16 -1.73 -20.75
CA VAL A 434 10.28 -0.45 -21.46
C VAL A 434 11.57 0.28 -21.05
N VAL A 435 11.86 0.38 -19.76
CA VAL A 435 13.08 0.99 -19.24
C VAL A 435 14.32 0.25 -19.75
N CYS A 436 14.36 -1.08 -19.73
CA CYS A 436 15.49 -1.85 -20.28
C CYS A 436 15.71 -1.57 -21.77
N LEU A 437 14.64 -1.44 -22.57
CA LEU A 437 14.76 -1.03 -23.96
C LEU A 437 15.33 0.38 -24.09
N LEU A 438 14.79 1.35 -23.35
CA LEU A 438 15.23 2.74 -23.37
C LEU A 438 16.69 2.91 -22.90
N VAL A 439 17.12 2.13 -21.91
CA VAL A 439 18.52 2.11 -21.46
C VAL A 439 19.44 1.65 -22.60
N SER A 440 19.04 0.62 -23.36
CA SER A 440 19.83 0.10 -24.48
C SER A 440 19.97 1.05 -25.68
N VAL A 441 19.17 2.11 -25.73
CA VAL A 441 19.21 3.12 -26.79
C VAL A 441 20.42 4.03 -26.65
N ILE A 442 20.82 4.34 -25.41
CA ILE A 442 21.88 5.29 -25.12
C ILE A 442 23.22 4.54 -25.18
N PRO A 443 24.22 5.05 -25.95
CA PRO A 443 25.53 4.42 -26.01
C PRO A 443 26.19 4.32 -24.63
N GLU A 444 26.83 3.19 -24.32
CA GLU A 444 27.53 2.94 -23.04
C GLU A 444 28.47 4.08 -22.62
N THR A 445 29.14 4.72 -23.59
CA THR A 445 30.07 5.83 -23.34
C THR A 445 29.40 7.08 -22.77
N SER A 446 28.12 7.28 -23.03
CA SER A 446 27.32 8.45 -22.60
C SER A 446 26.21 8.07 -21.62
N GLN A 447 25.99 6.76 -21.41
CA GLN A 447 24.94 6.21 -20.57
C GLN A 447 24.98 6.80 -19.16
N ARG A 448 26.13 6.84 -18.49
CA ARG A 448 26.24 7.37 -17.12
C ARG A 448 26.12 8.90 -17.01
N GLU A 449 26.21 9.63 -18.12
CA GLU A 449 26.04 11.10 -18.13
C GLU A 449 24.59 11.51 -18.35
N ILE A 450 23.84 10.68 -19.09
CA ILE A 450 22.46 10.94 -19.52
C ILE A 450 21.47 10.18 -18.64
N LEU A 451 21.71 8.89 -18.42
CA LEU A 451 20.80 7.97 -17.72
C LEU A 451 21.13 7.89 -16.23
N ASN A 452 20.12 8.24 -15.46
CA ASN A 452 20.02 8.16 -14.02
C ASN A 452 18.52 8.07 -13.63
N PRO A 453 18.18 7.76 -12.37
CA PRO A 453 16.79 7.63 -11.93
C PRO A 453 15.90 8.84 -12.27
N ALA A 454 16.38 10.07 -12.08
CA ALA A 454 15.60 11.27 -12.43
C ALA A 454 15.38 11.42 -13.93
N SER A 455 16.42 11.31 -14.75
CA SER A 455 16.31 11.45 -16.22
C SER A 455 15.37 10.43 -16.86
N MET A 456 15.40 9.17 -16.39
CA MET A 456 14.50 8.13 -16.86
C MET A 456 13.07 8.46 -16.44
N LYS A 457 12.87 8.82 -15.16
CA LYS A 457 11.55 9.24 -14.67
C LYS A 457 11.02 10.45 -15.45
N GLN A 458 11.84 11.45 -15.74
CA GLN A 458 11.49 12.62 -16.55
C GLN A 458 11.01 12.20 -17.94
N ALA A 459 11.73 11.33 -18.64
CA ALA A 459 11.32 10.86 -19.95
C ALA A 459 10.00 10.06 -19.94
N LEU A 460 9.76 9.29 -18.88
CA LEU A 460 8.52 8.52 -18.73
C LEU A 460 7.33 9.42 -18.41
N VAL A 461 7.46 10.36 -17.48
CA VAL A 461 6.33 11.24 -17.07
C VAL A 461 6.05 12.33 -18.11
N GLU A 462 7.06 12.87 -18.78
CA GLU A 462 6.87 13.90 -19.81
C GLU A 462 6.39 13.29 -21.14
N GLY A 463 6.78 12.04 -21.43
CA GLY A 463 6.33 11.32 -22.63
C GLY A 463 4.98 10.60 -22.45
N ALA A 464 4.45 10.50 -21.24
CA ALA A 464 3.22 9.74 -20.97
C ALA A 464 2.01 10.30 -21.73
N ALA A 465 1.18 9.39 -22.23
CA ALA A 465 -0.11 9.69 -22.83
C ALA A 465 -1.18 9.82 -21.74
N LYS A 466 -1.59 11.05 -21.45
CA LYS A 466 -2.70 11.34 -20.52
C LYS A 466 -4.00 10.67 -20.99
N LEU A 467 -4.65 9.94 -20.08
CA LEU A 467 -5.92 9.25 -20.28
C LEU A 467 -7.10 10.17 -19.97
N SER A 468 -8.20 10.02 -20.72
CA SER A 468 -9.45 10.75 -20.47
C SER A 468 -10.28 10.05 -19.39
N GLY A 469 -10.66 10.76 -18.33
CA GLY A 469 -11.57 10.26 -17.29
C GLY A 469 -10.92 10.05 -15.92
N PRO A 470 -9.73 9.43 -15.80
CA PRO A 470 -9.05 9.32 -14.51
C PRO A 470 -8.40 10.63 -14.05
N ASN A 471 -8.21 10.80 -12.75
CA ASN A 471 -7.46 11.94 -12.19
C ASN A 471 -5.97 11.65 -11.97
N MET A 472 -5.16 12.68 -11.69
CA MET A 472 -3.71 12.56 -11.54
C MET A 472 -3.27 11.59 -10.41
N TYR A 473 -4.11 11.37 -9.39
CA TYR A 473 -3.84 10.42 -8.31
C TYR A 473 -4.24 8.98 -8.68
N GLU A 474 -4.88 8.77 -9.82
CA GLU A 474 -5.18 7.44 -10.37
C GLU A 474 -4.21 7.06 -11.49
N GLN A 475 -3.94 8.00 -12.41
CA GLN A 475 -3.14 7.74 -13.61
C GLN A 475 -1.72 8.31 -13.58
N GLY A 476 -1.37 9.14 -12.59
CA GLY A 476 -0.11 9.89 -12.62
C GLY A 476 -0.05 10.81 -13.83
N ALA A 477 1.05 10.74 -14.58
CA ALA A 477 1.21 11.43 -15.85
C ALA A 477 0.37 10.84 -17.00
N GLY A 478 -0.10 9.61 -16.85
CA GLY A 478 -0.81 8.85 -17.88
C GLY A 478 -0.15 7.52 -18.24
N ARG A 479 -0.63 6.91 -19.32
CA ARG A 479 -0.09 5.65 -19.85
C ARG A 479 1.30 5.89 -20.44
N VAL A 480 2.26 5.04 -20.11
CA VAL A 480 3.61 5.12 -20.69
C VAL A 480 3.56 5.12 -22.23
N ASP A 481 4.32 6.01 -22.87
CA ASP A 481 4.54 6.00 -24.32
C ASP A 481 6.02 5.75 -24.59
N LEU A 482 6.35 4.54 -25.06
CA LEU A 482 7.72 4.12 -25.30
C LEU A 482 8.41 4.98 -26.37
N LEU A 483 7.68 5.39 -27.42
CA LEU A 483 8.27 6.10 -28.55
C LEU A 483 8.54 7.56 -28.21
N GLU A 484 7.62 8.20 -27.48
CA GLU A 484 7.83 9.57 -27.01
C GLU A 484 8.96 9.61 -25.97
N SER A 485 8.97 8.70 -24.99
CA SER A 485 10.09 8.59 -24.04
C SER A 485 11.43 8.33 -24.72
N PHE A 486 11.45 7.55 -25.82
CA PHE A 486 12.64 7.34 -26.65
C PHE A 486 13.14 8.64 -27.28
N GLU A 487 12.26 9.43 -27.91
CA GLU A 487 12.66 10.69 -28.54
C GLU A 487 13.12 11.74 -27.51
N ILE A 488 12.49 11.76 -26.32
CA ILE A 488 12.94 12.60 -25.19
C ILE A 488 14.36 12.20 -24.77
N LEU A 489 14.61 10.91 -24.48
CA LEU A 489 15.93 10.43 -24.03
C LEU A 489 17.03 10.65 -25.05
N LYS A 490 16.73 10.43 -26.33
CA LYS A 490 17.69 10.62 -27.43
C LYS A 490 18.17 12.07 -27.55
N ASN A 491 17.30 13.03 -27.25
CA ASN A 491 17.60 14.46 -27.27
C ASN A 491 17.83 15.03 -25.86
N TYR A 492 17.93 14.18 -24.85
CA TYR A 492 17.94 14.59 -23.46
C TYR A 492 19.20 15.37 -23.13
N ARG A 493 19.00 16.50 -22.47
CA ARG A 493 20.07 17.28 -21.87
C ARG A 493 19.84 17.26 -20.36
N PRO A 494 20.84 16.90 -19.55
CA PRO A 494 20.71 16.89 -18.09
C PRO A 494 20.10 18.20 -17.59
N ARG A 495 18.92 18.10 -16.97
CA ARG A 495 18.15 19.25 -16.46
C ARG A 495 17.33 18.87 -15.24
N ALA A 496 16.89 19.88 -14.52
CA ALA A 496 15.85 19.71 -13.53
C ALA A 496 14.46 19.93 -14.16
N SER A 497 13.43 19.30 -13.60
CA SER A 497 12.02 19.55 -13.94
C SER A 497 11.13 19.39 -12.71
N ILE A 498 9.86 19.76 -12.84
CA ILE A 498 8.84 19.61 -11.80
C ILE A 498 7.74 18.71 -12.35
N PHE A 499 7.28 17.75 -11.53
CA PHE A 499 6.16 16.87 -11.84
C PHE A 499 5.09 16.95 -10.74
N PRO A 500 3.80 17.14 -11.10
CA PRO A 500 3.31 17.60 -12.40
C PRO A 500 3.86 18.99 -12.78
N GLY A 501 4.12 19.23 -14.07
CA GLY A 501 4.60 20.54 -14.57
C GLY A 501 3.50 21.59 -14.76
N VAL A 502 2.23 21.18 -14.64
CA VAL A 502 1.05 22.03 -14.80
C VAL A 502 0.03 21.67 -13.72
N LEU A 503 -0.55 22.67 -13.07
CA LEU A 503 -1.73 22.54 -12.23
C LEU A 503 -2.84 23.43 -12.79
N ASP A 504 -3.84 22.81 -13.43
CA ASP A 504 -4.95 23.50 -14.09
C ASP A 504 -6.29 23.13 -13.46
N TYR A 505 -6.89 24.07 -12.74
CA TYR A 505 -8.19 23.91 -12.06
C TYR A 505 -9.36 23.79 -13.05
N THR A 506 -9.15 24.07 -14.34
CA THR A 506 -10.18 23.91 -15.38
C THR A 506 -10.21 22.51 -15.97
N ASP A 507 -9.15 21.74 -15.77
CA ASP A 507 -8.97 20.38 -16.27
C ASP A 507 -9.56 19.35 -15.28
N CYS A 508 -10.88 19.17 -15.35
CA CYS A 508 -11.61 18.18 -14.57
C CYS A 508 -11.92 16.96 -15.44
N PRO A 509 -11.64 15.72 -14.99
CA PRO A 509 -11.27 15.33 -13.62
C PRO A 509 -9.77 15.25 -13.35
N TYR A 510 -8.89 15.54 -14.31
CA TYR A 510 -7.45 15.31 -14.14
C TYR A 510 -6.87 15.99 -12.90
N SER A 511 -7.23 17.26 -12.68
CA SER A 511 -6.77 18.06 -11.55
C SER A 511 -7.62 17.91 -10.28
N TRP A 512 -8.39 16.83 -10.14
CA TRP A 512 -9.09 16.53 -8.90
C TRP A 512 -8.08 16.37 -7.74
N PRO A 513 -8.35 16.89 -6.52
CA PRO A 513 -9.59 17.54 -6.07
C PRO A 513 -9.68 19.03 -6.41
N PHE A 514 -8.57 19.65 -6.83
CA PHE A 514 -8.44 21.10 -7.01
C PHE A 514 -9.44 21.68 -8.03
N CYS A 515 -9.71 20.99 -9.12
CA CYS A 515 -10.67 21.46 -10.13
C CYS A 515 -12.13 21.51 -9.63
N ARG A 516 -12.46 20.80 -8.53
CA ARG A 516 -13.81 20.77 -7.93
C ARG A 516 -14.04 21.90 -6.93
N GLN A 517 -12.96 22.52 -6.42
CA GLN A 517 -13.05 23.61 -5.46
C GLN A 517 -12.19 24.81 -5.91
N PRO A 518 -12.82 25.90 -6.37
CA PRO A 518 -12.09 27.13 -6.66
C PRO A 518 -11.56 27.78 -5.38
N LEU A 519 -10.50 28.57 -5.53
CA LEU A 519 -9.95 29.38 -4.45
C LEU A 519 -10.82 30.62 -4.18
N TYR A 520 -10.71 31.17 -2.98
CA TYR A 520 -11.37 32.41 -2.61
C TYR A 520 -10.65 33.06 -1.42
N ALA A 521 -10.92 34.35 -1.18
CA ALA A 521 -10.24 35.09 -0.12
C ALA A 521 -10.74 34.70 1.27
N GLY A 522 -9.80 34.60 2.22
CA GLY A 522 -10.07 34.19 3.59
C GLY A 522 -10.23 32.67 3.79
N ALA A 523 -9.92 31.84 2.81
CA ALA A 523 -9.76 30.39 3.01
C ALA A 523 -8.41 30.06 3.67
N ILE A 524 -8.30 28.92 4.36
CA ILE A 524 -7.03 28.26 4.66
C ILE A 524 -6.26 28.04 3.36
N PRO A 525 -4.92 28.23 3.35
CA PRO A 525 -4.11 27.96 2.17
C PRO A 525 -4.31 26.53 1.65
N VAL A 526 -4.60 26.40 0.35
CA VAL A 526 -4.62 25.10 -0.32
C VAL A 526 -3.20 24.70 -0.65
N ILE A 527 -2.82 23.47 -0.30
CA ILE A 527 -1.46 22.97 -0.51
C ILE A 527 -1.45 22.05 -1.73
N PHE A 528 -0.48 22.26 -2.63
CA PHE A 528 -0.17 21.34 -3.71
C PHE A 528 1.31 20.92 -3.64
N ASN A 529 1.55 19.61 -3.54
CA ASN A 529 2.89 19.03 -3.46
C ASN A 529 3.35 18.50 -4.82
N ALA A 530 4.38 19.13 -5.38
CA ALA A 530 5.02 18.70 -6.61
C ALA A 530 6.43 18.15 -6.34
N THR A 531 6.85 17.19 -7.16
CA THR A 531 8.16 16.55 -7.08
C THR A 531 9.14 17.28 -8.01
N ILE A 532 10.29 17.67 -7.48
CA ILE A 532 11.42 18.17 -8.26
C ILE A 532 12.23 16.96 -8.71
N LEU A 533 12.49 16.83 -10.00
CA LEU A 533 13.35 15.80 -10.58
C LEU A 533 14.66 16.44 -11.03
N ASN A 534 15.80 15.98 -10.51
CA ASN A 534 17.10 16.53 -10.86
C ASN A 534 17.94 15.55 -11.68
N GLY A 535 17.80 15.61 -13.00
CA GLY A 535 18.59 14.77 -13.90
C GLY A 535 20.03 15.26 -14.14
N MET A 536 20.49 16.32 -13.45
CA MET A 536 21.85 16.87 -13.61
C MET A 536 22.92 16.16 -12.77
N GLY A 537 22.54 15.57 -11.63
CA GLY A 537 23.44 14.85 -10.72
C GLY A 537 22.74 14.39 -9.43
N VAL A 538 23.40 13.46 -8.69
CA VAL A 538 22.90 12.81 -7.45
C VAL A 538 22.70 13.80 -6.28
N ILE A 539 23.09 15.04 -6.45
CA ILE A 539 22.82 16.07 -5.47
C ILE A 539 22.53 17.37 -6.21
N GLY A 540 21.51 18.07 -5.73
CA GLY A 540 21.14 19.38 -6.21
C GLY A 540 20.86 20.31 -5.04
N TYR A 541 20.88 21.60 -5.32
CA TYR A 541 20.56 22.65 -4.37
C TYR A 541 19.58 23.61 -5.03
N VAL A 542 18.56 24.00 -4.27
CA VAL A 542 17.70 25.11 -4.64
C VAL A 542 18.45 26.40 -4.32
N GLY A 543 18.95 27.10 -5.33
CA GLY A 543 19.87 28.22 -5.11
C GLY A 543 19.18 29.54 -4.72
N SER A 544 17.88 29.66 -4.99
CA SER A 544 17.06 30.78 -4.54
C SER A 544 15.63 30.31 -4.25
N PRO A 545 14.89 31.01 -3.35
CA PRO A 545 13.49 30.70 -3.10
C PRO A 545 12.67 30.72 -4.39
N PRO A 546 11.70 29.81 -4.57
CA PRO A 546 10.79 29.83 -5.70
C PRO A 546 10.06 31.17 -5.81
N THR A 547 9.76 31.57 -7.04
CA THR A 547 9.12 32.87 -7.32
C THR A 547 7.88 32.70 -8.18
N TRP A 548 6.81 33.40 -7.79
CA TRP A 548 5.55 33.49 -8.54
C TRP A 548 5.61 34.64 -9.55
N HIS A 549 5.31 34.34 -10.80
CA HIS A 549 5.26 35.30 -11.92
C HIS A 549 3.84 35.30 -12.49
N PRO A 550 2.99 36.25 -12.10
CA PRO A 550 1.63 36.33 -12.62
C PRO A 550 1.62 36.72 -14.11
N SER A 551 0.72 36.13 -14.89
CA SER A 551 0.58 36.45 -16.32
C SER A 551 -0.01 37.85 -16.57
N ASN A 552 -0.72 38.41 -15.59
CA ASN A 552 -1.36 39.73 -15.66
C ASN A 552 -1.54 40.32 -14.24
N ASP A 553 -2.02 41.57 -14.16
CA ASP A 553 -2.18 42.27 -12.89
C ASP A 553 -3.15 41.57 -11.90
N VAL A 554 -4.12 40.81 -12.42
CA VAL A 554 -5.09 40.05 -11.61
C VAL A 554 -4.39 38.91 -10.86
N GLY A 555 -3.31 38.34 -11.41
CA GLY A 555 -2.52 37.33 -10.72
C GLY A 555 -1.82 37.83 -9.46
N ASN A 556 -1.76 39.15 -9.23
CA ASN A 556 -1.29 39.73 -7.96
C ASN A 556 -2.27 39.49 -6.79
N LEU A 557 -3.51 39.08 -7.06
CA LEU A 557 -4.49 38.69 -6.03
C LEU A 557 -4.14 37.34 -5.38
N LEU A 558 -3.31 36.53 -6.03
CA LEU A 558 -2.82 35.28 -5.48
C LEU A 558 -1.58 35.55 -4.60
N SER A 559 -1.58 34.99 -3.40
CA SER A 559 -0.41 34.83 -2.56
C SER A 559 -0.01 33.36 -2.56
N ILE A 560 1.27 33.09 -2.79
CA ILE A 560 1.83 31.74 -2.69
C ILE A 560 2.97 31.79 -1.68
N HIS A 561 2.87 30.97 -0.64
CA HIS A 561 3.99 30.64 0.23
C HIS A 561 4.57 29.28 -0.21
N PHE A 562 5.88 29.12 -0.11
CA PHE A 562 6.57 27.92 -0.58
C PHE A 562 7.29 27.23 0.57
N THR A 563 7.09 25.92 0.69
CA THR A 563 7.97 25.04 1.47
C THR A 563 8.61 24.05 0.51
N TYR A 564 9.92 23.87 0.57
CA TYR A 564 10.64 23.10 -0.44
C TYR A 564 11.92 22.48 0.14
N SER A 565 12.43 21.45 -0.53
CA SER A 565 13.72 20.85 -0.21
C SER A 565 14.87 21.78 -0.62
N GLU A 566 15.64 22.30 0.33
CA GLU A 566 16.86 23.08 0.04
C GLU A 566 17.93 22.23 -0.66
N VAL A 567 18.03 20.96 -0.24
CA VAL A 567 18.91 19.95 -0.83
C VAL A 567 18.04 18.92 -1.52
N ILE A 568 18.34 18.67 -2.80
CA ILE A 568 17.76 17.60 -3.61
C ILE A 568 18.70 16.42 -3.51
N TRP A 569 18.24 15.32 -2.92
CA TRP A 569 19.03 14.11 -2.75
C TRP A 569 18.11 12.89 -2.56
N PRO A 570 18.42 11.74 -3.19
CA PRO A 570 19.49 11.56 -4.18
C PRO A 570 19.15 12.13 -5.56
N TRP A 571 17.91 12.06 -6.04
CA TRP A 571 17.58 12.60 -7.37
C TRP A 571 16.34 13.47 -7.36
N THR A 572 15.57 13.37 -6.29
CA THR A 572 14.30 14.04 -6.16
C THR A 572 14.26 14.96 -4.94
N GLY A 573 13.44 15.98 -5.05
CA GLY A 573 13.11 16.90 -3.98
C GLY A 573 11.63 17.24 -4.07
N TYR A 574 11.17 18.18 -3.25
CA TYR A 574 9.77 18.61 -3.28
C TYR A 574 9.66 20.13 -3.27
N ILE A 575 8.55 20.61 -3.84
CA ILE A 575 8.06 21.98 -3.69
C ILE A 575 6.57 21.91 -3.37
N ALA A 576 6.19 22.47 -2.23
CA ALA A 576 4.80 22.63 -1.82
C ALA A 576 4.38 24.09 -2.04
N LEU A 577 3.24 24.27 -2.69
CA LEU A 577 2.64 25.56 -2.95
C LEU A 577 1.48 25.76 -1.99
N HIS A 578 1.62 26.71 -1.07
CA HIS A 578 0.57 27.14 -0.14
C HIS A 578 -0.14 28.33 -0.76
N MET A 579 -1.25 28.07 -1.45
CA MET A 579 -1.96 29.04 -2.28
C MET A 579 -3.13 29.66 -1.53
N GLN A 580 -3.20 30.99 -1.52
CA GLN A 580 -4.29 31.74 -0.90
C GLN A 580 -4.64 32.97 -1.73
N ILE A 581 -5.91 33.33 -1.80
CA ILE A 581 -6.34 34.60 -2.39
C ILE A 581 -6.31 35.67 -1.31
N LYS A 582 -5.67 36.79 -1.63
CA LYS A 582 -5.58 37.95 -0.72
C LYS A 582 -6.95 38.58 -0.52
N GLU A 583 -7.12 39.33 0.57
CA GLU A 583 -8.39 39.94 0.95
C GLU A 583 -8.95 40.90 -0.11
N GLU A 584 -8.08 41.57 -0.88
CA GLU A 584 -8.49 42.45 -1.99
C GLU A 584 -9.23 41.66 -3.10
N GLY A 585 -8.99 40.35 -3.19
CA GLY A 585 -9.66 39.43 -4.11
C GLY A 585 -10.99 38.87 -3.62
N SER A 586 -11.53 39.33 -2.48
CA SER A 586 -12.76 38.78 -1.88
C SER A 586 -14.01 38.85 -2.77
N GLN A 587 -14.08 39.81 -3.69
CA GLN A 587 -15.17 39.95 -4.66
C GLN A 587 -14.78 39.51 -6.07
N PHE A 588 -13.54 39.05 -6.26
CA PHE A 588 -13.05 38.66 -7.57
C PHE A 588 -13.66 37.33 -8.01
N SER A 589 -13.96 37.22 -9.30
CA SER A 589 -14.37 35.97 -9.94
C SER A 589 -13.72 35.88 -11.31
N GLY A 590 -13.04 34.77 -11.57
CA GLY A 590 -12.33 34.56 -12.82
C GLY A 590 -11.21 33.55 -12.67
N GLU A 591 -10.28 33.60 -13.62
CA GLU A 591 -9.11 32.73 -13.66
C GLU A 591 -7.85 33.53 -13.37
N ILE A 592 -6.93 32.93 -12.61
CA ILE A 592 -5.58 33.44 -12.38
C ILE A 592 -4.60 32.49 -13.04
N GLU A 593 -3.73 33.04 -13.87
CA GLU A 593 -2.70 32.29 -14.59
C GLU A 593 -1.32 32.88 -14.32
N GLY A 594 -0.30 32.02 -14.37
CA GLY A 594 1.08 32.43 -14.24
C GLY A 594 2.00 31.25 -13.98
N ASN A 595 3.25 31.56 -13.67
CA ASN A 595 4.32 30.57 -13.58
C ASN A 595 5.02 30.65 -12.22
N VAL A 596 5.28 29.51 -11.60
CA VAL A 596 6.23 29.40 -10.51
C VAL A 596 7.58 28.97 -11.09
N THR A 597 8.63 29.74 -10.83
CA THR A 597 9.98 29.40 -11.29
C THR A 597 10.90 29.07 -10.12
N LEU A 598 11.71 28.05 -10.32
CA LEU A 598 12.69 27.53 -9.36
C LEU A 598 14.03 27.32 -10.06
N GLN A 599 15.14 27.72 -9.45
CA GLN A 599 16.47 27.47 -9.99
C GLN A 599 17.20 26.39 -9.19
N VAL A 600 17.54 25.30 -9.88
CA VAL A 600 18.27 24.17 -9.31
C VAL A 600 19.71 24.19 -9.81
N TYR A 601 20.63 23.94 -8.89
CA TYR A 601 22.06 23.87 -9.13
C TYR A 601 22.58 22.49 -8.76
N SER A 602 23.42 21.90 -9.59
CA SER A 602 24.14 20.66 -9.28
C SER A 602 25.65 20.86 -9.41
N PRO A 603 26.45 20.14 -8.62
CA PRO A 603 27.89 20.08 -8.80
C PRO A 603 28.26 19.69 -10.25
N PRO A 604 29.45 20.10 -10.74
CA PRO A 604 29.94 19.71 -12.05
C PRO A 604 29.95 18.19 -12.20
N ALA A 605 29.58 17.69 -13.38
CA ALA A 605 29.79 16.28 -13.67
C ALA A 605 31.29 15.99 -13.85
N ARG A 606 31.64 14.71 -13.91
CA ARG A 606 33.02 14.26 -14.08
C ARG A 606 33.59 14.83 -15.40
N GLY A 607 34.64 15.65 -15.30
CA GLY A 607 35.28 16.28 -16.45
C GLY A 607 34.79 17.71 -16.76
N GLU A 608 33.80 18.21 -16.03
CA GLU A 608 33.36 19.60 -16.10
C GLU A 608 33.99 20.44 -14.98
N ASN A 609 34.18 21.75 -15.25
CA ASN A 609 34.82 22.68 -14.31
C ASN A 609 33.82 23.63 -13.62
N GLY A 610 32.54 23.65 -14.04
CA GLY A 610 31.53 24.57 -13.55
C GLY A 610 30.22 23.88 -13.17
N PRO A 611 29.45 24.41 -12.20
CA PRO A 611 28.20 23.81 -11.78
C PRO A 611 27.16 23.82 -12.90
N ARG A 612 26.32 22.79 -12.93
CA ARG A 612 25.16 22.71 -13.83
C ARG A 612 23.99 23.46 -13.20
N THR A 613 23.29 24.25 -14.00
CA THR A 613 22.14 25.05 -13.52
C THR A 613 20.96 24.83 -14.45
N SER A 614 19.78 24.66 -13.87
CA SER A 614 18.53 24.49 -14.61
C SER A 614 17.40 25.25 -13.93
N THR A 615 16.62 25.98 -14.72
CA THR A 615 15.41 26.67 -14.25
C THR A 615 14.20 25.81 -14.56
N CYS A 616 13.49 25.41 -13.52
CA CYS A 616 12.21 24.69 -13.62
C CYS A 616 11.06 25.69 -13.63
N VAL A 617 10.00 25.36 -14.37
CA VAL A 617 8.78 26.16 -14.45
C VAL A 617 7.59 25.24 -14.15
N LEU A 618 6.75 25.64 -13.20
CA LEU A 618 5.44 25.05 -12.93
C LEU A 618 4.36 26.05 -13.38
N HIS A 619 3.51 25.62 -14.30
CA HIS A 619 2.42 26.45 -14.80
C HIS A 619 1.19 26.31 -13.91
N LEU A 620 0.62 27.43 -13.49
CA LEU A 620 -0.60 27.46 -12.69
C LEU A 620 -1.72 28.12 -13.48
N LYS A 621 -2.88 27.46 -13.51
CA LYS A 621 -4.15 28.01 -13.97
C LYS A 621 -5.21 27.70 -12.92
N LEU A 622 -5.61 28.73 -12.19
CA LEU A 622 -6.40 28.61 -10.96
C LEU A 622 -7.76 29.27 -11.14
N LYS A 623 -8.82 28.64 -10.64
CA LYS A 623 -10.16 29.20 -10.64
C LYS A 623 -10.43 29.92 -9.33
N VAL A 624 -10.91 31.16 -9.39
CA VAL A 624 -11.22 31.99 -8.22
C VAL A 624 -12.68 32.42 -8.23
N VAL A 625 -13.31 32.38 -7.06
CA VAL A 625 -14.69 32.84 -6.84
C VAL A 625 -14.75 33.86 -5.70
N PRO A 626 -15.82 34.68 -5.63
CA PRO A 626 -16.04 35.56 -4.49
C PRO A 626 -16.14 34.73 -3.21
N THR A 627 -15.70 35.30 -2.09
CA THR A 627 -15.73 34.65 -0.78
C THR A 627 -17.15 34.13 -0.49
N PRO A 628 -17.33 32.81 -0.34
CA PRO A 628 -18.63 32.22 -0.03
C PRO A 628 -19.18 32.72 1.30
N ALA A 629 -20.50 32.69 1.44
CA ALA A 629 -21.13 32.98 2.73
C ALA A 629 -20.59 32.02 3.80
N ARG A 630 -20.36 32.55 5.02
CA ARG A 630 -19.87 31.78 6.18
C ARG A 630 -20.58 30.44 6.36
N SER A 631 -21.91 30.40 6.21
CA SER A 631 -22.73 29.19 6.36
C SER A 631 -22.47 28.09 5.33
N LYS A 632 -21.72 28.38 4.26
CA LYS A 632 -21.30 27.43 3.22
C LYS A 632 -19.85 26.97 3.38
N ARG A 633 -19.14 27.43 4.41
CA ARG A 633 -17.73 27.15 4.64
C ARG A 633 -17.57 26.16 5.79
N ILE A 634 -17.00 25.01 5.49
CA ILE A 634 -16.74 23.91 6.40
C ILE A 634 -15.24 23.77 6.57
N LEU A 635 -14.81 23.59 7.81
CA LEU A 635 -13.43 23.28 8.17
C LEU A 635 -13.35 21.82 8.56
N TRP A 636 -12.47 21.06 7.92
CA TRP A 636 -12.17 19.66 8.21
C TRP A 636 -10.95 19.58 9.11
N ASP A 637 -11.05 18.97 10.27
CA ASP A 637 -9.89 18.74 11.14
C ASP A 637 -9.05 17.58 10.61
N GLN A 638 -7.88 17.91 10.05
CA GLN A 638 -6.89 16.90 9.63
C GLN A 638 -5.77 16.72 10.66
N PHE A 639 -5.57 17.71 11.52
CA PHE A 639 -4.41 17.79 12.40
C PHE A 639 -4.44 16.72 13.50
N HIS A 640 -5.64 16.33 13.93
CA HIS A 640 -5.87 15.33 14.98
C HIS A 640 -6.28 13.95 14.45
N SER A 641 -6.36 13.77 13.13
CA SER A 641 -6.50 12.46 12.49
C SER A 641 -5.17 11.68 12.51
N ILE A 642 -5.18 10.45 11.99
CA ILE A 642 -4.06 9.52 12.04
C ILE A 642 -2.74 10.19 11.65
N LYS A 643 -1.83 10.25 12.62
CA LYS A 643 -0.45 10.72 12.41
C LYS A 643 0.37 9.61 11.81
N TYR A 644 1.04 9.92 10.70
CA TYR A 644 1.91 8.99 10.02
C TYR A 644 3.36 9.02 10.58
N PRO A 645 4.00 7.87 10.86
CA PRO A 645 3.46 6.52 10.79
C PRO A 645 2.53 6.21 11.99
N PRO A 646 1.42 5.48 11.77
CA PRO A 646 0.47 5.23 12.83
C PRO A 646 1.01 4.22 13.85
N GLY A 647 0.64 4.41 15.13
CA GLY A 647 0.57 3.27 16.06
C GLY A 647 -0.50 2.27 15.59
N TYR A 648 -0.68 1.12 16.26
CA TYR A 648 -1.80 0.24 15.89
C TYR A 648 -3.13 0.92 16.21
N ILE A 649 -3.76 1.43 15.16
CA ILE A 649 -5.12 1.96 15.17
C ILE A 649 -5.96 0.91 14.45
N PRO A 650 -6.96 0.32 15.13
CA PRO A 650 -7.79 -0.71 14.55
C PRO A 650 -8.79 -0.08 13.57
N ARG A 651 -9.18 -0.84 12.54
CA ARG A 651 -10.20 -0.41 11.58
C ARG A 651 -11.51 0.06 12.23
N ASP A 652 -12.15 1.02 11.59
CA ASP A 652 -13.44 1.57 12.00
C ASP A 652 -14.53 0.50 11.94
N SER A 653 -14.56 -0.29 10.87
CA SER A 653 -15.54 -1.35 10.67
C SER A 653 -15.06 -2.70 11.21
N LEU A 654 -15.65 -3.13 12.33
CA LEU A 654 -15.33 -4.42 12.97
C LEU A 654 -15.82 -5.65 12.20
N ASP A 655 -16.63 -5.45 11.16
CA ASP A 655 -17.03 -6.52 10.24
C ASP A 655 -15.86 -6.98 9.33
N VAL A 656 -14.84 -6.14 9.15
CA VAL A 656 -13.66 -6.44 8.33
C VAL A 656 -12.63 -7.17 9.19
N ARG A 657 -12.36 -8.44 8.87
CA ARG A 657 -11.51 -9.33 9.71
C ARG A 657 -10.13 -9.63 9.14
N ASN A 658 -9.93 -9.39 7.85
CA ASN A 658 -8.70 -9.76 7.15
C ASN A 658 -7.66 -8.63 7.13
N ASP A 659 -8.08 -7.40 7.41
CA ASP A 659 -7.21 -6.25 7.60
C ASP A 659 -7.64 -5.55 8.88
N ILE A 660 -6.74 -5.49 9.85
CA ILE A 660 -7.01 -4.99 11.19
C ILE A 660 -6.51 -3.56 11.40
N LEU A 661 -5.64 -3.05 10.52
CA LEU A 661 -5.04 -1.73 10.66
C LEU A 661 -5.82 -0.70 9.87
N ASP A 662 -6.00 0.48 10.46
CA ASP A 662 -6.35 1.66 9.69
C ASP A 662 -5.08 2.35 9.17
N TRP A 663 -4.98 2.43 7.85
CA TRP A 663 -3.84 2.98 7.14
C TRP A 663 -4.27 3.86 5.95
N HIS A 664 -5.56 4.19 5.81
CA HIS A 664 -6.08 4.96 4.67
C HIS A 664 -5.85 6.48 4.78
N GLY A 665 -5.20 6.91 5.86
CA GLY A 665 -4.71 8.27 6.08
C GLY A 665 -5.78 9.29 6.49
N ASP A 666 -7.01 8.86 6.77
CA ASP A 666 -8.16 9.66 7.25
C ASP A 666 -8.18 11.08 6.75
N HIS A 667 -8.28 11.18 5.43
CA HIS A 667 -8.18 12.44 4.73
C HIS A 667 -9.37 12.64 3.81
N LEU A 668 -9.81 13.90 3.72
CA LEU A 668 -10.92 14.35 2.90
C LEU A 668 -10.83 13.90 1.43
N HIS A 669 -9.60 13.67 0.94
CA HIS A 669 -9.31 13.25 -0.43
C HIS A 669 -8.79 11.80 -0.54
N THR A 670 -8.82 11.01 0.53
CA THR A 670 -8.53 9.57 0.53
C THR A 670 -9.81 8.76 0.80
N ASN A 671 -9.95 8.08 1.93
CA ASN A 671 -11.14 7.33 2.31
C ASN A 671 -12.42 8.19 2.38
N PHE A 672 -12.30 9.49 2.66
CA PHE A 672 -13.45 10.41 2.72
C PHE A 672 -13.74 11.17 1.41
N HIS A 673 -13.13 10.79 0.29
CA HIS A 673 -13.30 11.49 -0.99
C HIS A 673 -14.75 11.59 -1.48
N ILE A 674 -15.59 10.59 -1.15
CA ILE A 674 -17.01 10.58 -1.53
C ILE A 674 -17.73 11.70 -0.78
N MET A 675 -17.50 11.83 0.52
CA MET A 675 -18.08 12.90 1.33
C MET A 675 -17.64 14.27 0.83
N PHE A 676 -16.35 14.45 0.49
CA PHE A 676 -15.90 15.69 -0.16
C PHE A 676 -16.73 16.01 -1.40
N ASN A 677 -16.87 15.05 -2.32
CA ASN A 677 -17.62 15.26 -3.56
C ASN A 677 -19.09 15.61 -3.28
N MET A 678 -19.75 14.92 -2.35
CA MET A 678 -21.14 15.18 -1.97
C MET A 678 -21.31 16.57 -1.35
N LEU A 679 -20.43 16.98 -0.45
CA LEU A 679 -20.47 18.32 0.16
C LEU A 679 -20.23 19.41 -0.89
N ARG A 680 -19.32 19.19 -1.84
CA ARG A 680 -19.09 20.09 -2.97
C ARG A 680 -20.32 20.18 -3.88
N ASP A 681 -21.00 19.07 -4.17
CA ASP A 681 -22.23 19.05 -4.96
C ASP A 681 -23.39 19.75 -4.25
N ALA A 682 -23.44 19.70 -2.92
CA ALA A 682 -24.37 20.48 -2.09
C ALA A 682 -23.99 21.97 -1.96
N GLY A 683 -22.87 22.40 -2.57
CA GLY A 683 -22.42 23.78 -2.63
C GLY A 683 -21.67 24.27 -1.39
N TYR A 684 -21.16 23.36 -0.56
CA TYR A 684 -20.28 23.68 0.58
C TYR A 684 -18.83 23.69 0.17
N PHE A 685 -18.04 24.63 0.67
CA PHE A 685 -16.59 24.71 0.50
C PHE A 685 -15.92 24.12 1.73
N ILE A 686 -15.01 23.17 1.52
CA ILE A 686 -14.40 22.38 2.59
C ILE A 686 -12.90 22.62 2.56
N GLU A 687 -12.33 22.97 3.70
CA GLU A 687 -10.92 23.35 3.82
C GLU A 687 -10.26 22.45 4.86
N THR A 688 -9.04 21.98 4.56
CA THR A 688 -8.27 21.07 5.41
C THR A 688 -7.49 21.86 6.47
N LEU A 689 -7.82 21.69 7.75
CA LEU A 689 -7.11 22.28 8.87
C LEU A 689 -5.94 21.37 9.28
N GLY A 690 -4.73 21.72 8.85
CA GLY A 690 -3.49 21.04 9.22
C GLY A 690 -2.75 21.66 10.42
N SER A 691 -3.48 22.31 11.33
CA SER A 691 -2.91 23.00 12.50
C SER A 691 -3.84 22.95 13.71
N PRO A 692 -3.34 23.18 14.94
CA PRO A 692 -4.17 23.20 16.16
C PRO A 692 -5.33 24.20 16.08
N PHE A 693 -6.37 24.00 16.89
CA PHE A 693 -7.56 24.88 16.92
C PHE A 693 -7.27 26.32 17.32
N THR A 694 -6.13 26.56 17.98
CA THR A 694 -5.66 27.91 18.33
C THR A 694 -5.20 28.73 17.12
N CYS A 695 -5.02 28.11 15.95
CA CYS A 695 -4.44 28.73 14.76
C CYS A 695 -5.46 29.22 13.71
N PHE A 696 -6.76 29.01 13.90
CA PHE A 696 -7.79 29.47 12.94
C PHE A 696 -8.79 30.48 13.51
N ASP A 697 -9.36 31.29 12.62
CA ASP A 697 -10.39 32.28 12.92
C ASP A 697 -11.80 31.71 12.67
N ALA A 698 -12.53 31.43 13.75
CA ALA A 698 -13.87 30.85 13.70
C ALA A 698 -14.94 31.76 13.07
N TRP A 699 -14.70 33.07 12.96
CA TRP A 699 -15.63 33.98 12.26
C TRP A 699 -15.72 33.70 10.76
N GLN A 700 -14.72 33.04 10.19
CA GLN A 700 -14.65 32.74 8.77
C GLN A 700 -15.46 31.50 8.38
N TYR A 701 -15.72 30.60 9.34
CA TYR A 701 -16.32 29.28 9.09
C TYR A 701 -17.68 29.14 9.75
N GLY A 702 -18.58 28.43 9.07
CA GLY A 702 -19.89 28.09 9.60
C GLY A 702 -19.84 26.83 10.46
N THR A 703 -18.97 25.87 10.11
CA THR A 703 -18.92 24.57 10.78
C THR A 703 -17.49 24.03 10.81
N LEU A 704 -17.07 23.52 11.97
CA LEU A 704 -15.92 22.63 12.12
C LEU A 704 -16.42 21.18 12.15
N MET A 705 -15.78 20.33 11.35
CA MET A 705 -16.11 18.92 11.18
C MET A 705 -14.97 18.07 11.73
N LEU A 706 -15.32 17.18 12.65
CA LEU A 706 -14.44 16.26 13.36
C LEU A 706 -14.86 14.83 12.99
N VAL A 707 -14.02 14.12 12.24
CA VAL A 707 -14.29 12.77 11.72
C VAL A 707 -13.01 11.97 11.87
N ASP A 708 -13.09 10.77 12.45
CA ASP A 708 -11.91 9.95 12.78
C ASP A 708 -10.77 10.75 13.37
N LEU A 709 -10.90 11.04 14.67
CA LEU A 709 -9.87 11.72 15.42
C LEU A 709 -9.31 10.75 16.46
N GLU A 710 -7.99 10.56 16.40
CA GLU A 710 -7.24 9.61 17.22
C GLU A 710 -6.31 10.31 18.21
N ASP A 711 -6.07 11.61 18.03
CA ASP A 711 -5.15 12.41 18.84
C ASP A 711 -5.83 13.08 20.07
N GLU A 712 -5.01 13.49 21.04
CA GLU A 712 -5.45 14.23 22.22
C GLU A 712 -5.47 15.75 21.97
N TYR A 713 -6.31 16.49 22.71
CA TYR A 713 -6.42 17.95 22.59
C TYR A 713 -5.73 18.67 23.74
N PHE A 714 -5.04 19.76 23.42
CA PHE A 714 -4.51 20.64 24.46
C PHE A 714 -5.63 21.42 25.14
N LYS A 715 -5.40 21.79 26.41
CA LYS A 715 -6.39 22.53 27.20
C LYS A 715 -6.77 23.86 26.54
N GLU A 716 -5.81 24.53 25.92
CA GLU A 716 -6.00 25.77 25.20
C GLU A 716 -6.92 25.59 23.98
N GLU A 717 -6.88 24.43 23.33
CA GLU A 717 -7.76 24.12 22.19
C GLU A 717 -9.19 23.87 22.64
N ILE A 718 -9.38 23.15 23.75
CA ILE A 718 -10.70 22.92 24.35
C ILE A 718 -11.33 24.25 24.75
N GLU A 719 -10.57 25.13 25.39
CA GLU A 719 -11.03 26.47 25.77
C GLU A 719 -11.37 27.34 24.55
N LYS A 720 -10.52 27.33 23.52
CA LYS A 720 -10.74 28.05 22.27
C LYS A 720 -12.00 27.56 21.55
N LEU A 721 -12.16 26.25 21.37
CA LEU A 721 -13.32 25.67 20.69
C LEU A 721 -14.61 26.00 21.44
N ARG A 722 -14.62 25.88 22.78
CA ARG A 722 -15.77 26.29 23.61
C ARG A 722 -16.17 27.73 23.32
N ASP A 723 -15.21 28.63 23.31
CA ASP A 723 -15.47 30.06 23.13
C ASP A 723 -15.92 30.38 21.71
N ASP A 724 -15.37 29.71 20.70
CA ASP A 724 -15.83 29.84 19.31
C ASP A 724 -17.28 29.37 19.15
N VAL A 725 -17.62 28.18 19.63
CA VAL A 725 -18.99 27.66 19.53
C VAL A 725 -19.99 28.56 20.26
N ARG A 726 -19.66 29.00 21.49
CA ARG A 726 -20.59 29.80 22.32
C ARG A 726 -20.69 31.26 21.91
N ASN A 727 -19.58 31.88 21.51
CA ASN A 727 -19.50 33.34 21.33
C ASN A 727 -19.46 33.75 19.85
N THR A 728 -18.87 32.95 18.95
CA THR A 728 -18.82 33.25 17.51
C THR A 728 -19.88 32.50 16.71
N GLY A 729 -20.53 31.52 17.34
CA GLY A 729 -21.58 30.71 16.73
C GLY A 729 -21.03 29.77 15.67
N LEU A 730 -19.85 29.20 15.90
CA LEU A 730 -19.29 28.11 15.10
C LEU A 730 -20.13 26.85 15.32
N GLY A 731 -20.61 26.23 14.25
CA GLY A 731 -21.22 24.90 14.31
C GLY A 731 -20.16 23.82 14.51
N LEU A 732 -20.50 22.76 15.22
CA LEU A 732 -19.63 21.60 15.41
C LEU A 732 -20.36 20.35 14.94
N ALA A 733 -19.74 19.59 14.05
CA ALA A 733 -20.19 18.26 13.63
C ALA A 733 -19.13 17.24 14.03
N VAL A 734 -19.51 16.27 14.86
CA VAL A 734 -18.59 15.25 15.40
C VAL A 734 -19.10 13.87 15.02
N PHE A 735 -18.24 13.10 14.39
CA PHE A 735 -18.44 11.70 14.05
C PHE A 735 -17.44 10.91 14.87
N ALA A 736 -17.95 10.18 15.86
CA ALA A 736 -17.14 9.35 16.73
C ALA A 736 -17.39 7.89 16.38
N GLU A 737 -16.30 7.18 16.12
CA GLU A 737 -16.30 5.75 15.89
C GLU A 737 -16.37 4.97 17.22
N TRP A 738 -16.21 3.65 17.13
CA TRP A 738 -16.28 2.79 18.29
C TRP A 738 -15.07 2.95 19.23
N TYR A 739 -15.31 2.75 20.52
CA TYR A 739 -14.27 2.66 21.55
C TYR A 739 -14.70 1.68 22.63
N ASN A 740 -13.90 0.64 22.88
CA ASN A 740 -14.17 -0.31 23.94
C ASN A 740 -12.89 -1.01 24.39
N VAL A 741 -12.52 -0.82 25.66
CA VAL A 741 -11.25 -1.30 26.21
C VAL A 741 -11.13 -2.83 26.14
N ASP A 742 -12.19 -3.55 26.49
CA ASP A 742 -12.18 -5.02 26.49
C ASP A 742 -12.01 -5.59 25.07
N THR A 743 -12.63 -4.95 24.08
CA THR A 743 -12.49 -5.32 22.67
C THR A 743 -11.09 -5.02 22.15
N MET A 744 -10.53 -3.85 22.47
CA MET A 744 -9.15 -3.49 22.12
C MET A 744 -8.13 -4.48 22.70
N VAL A 745 -8.29 -4.88 23.96
CA VAL A 745 -7.42 -5.89 24.60
C VAL A 745 -7.50 -7.24 23.89
N LYS A 746 -8.69 -7.63 23.39
CA LYS A 746 -8.89 -8.87 22.61
C LYS A 746 -8.36 -8.77 21.17
N MET A 747 -8.25 -7.57 20.61
CA MET A 747 -7.69 -7.30 19.27
C MET A 747 -6.16 -7.22 19.26
N ARG A 748 -5.54 -7.33 20.43
CA ARG A 748 -4.10 -7.46 20.56
C ARG A 748 -3.62 -8.66 19.77
N PHE A 749 -2.71 -8.45 18.82
CA PHE A 749 -2.13 -9.52 18.02
C PHE A 749 -0.61 -9.54 18.18
N PHE A 750 -0.03 -10.72 18.01
CA PHE A 750 1.41 -10.84 17.90
C PHE A 750 1.75 -10.66 16.43
N ASP A 751 2.44 -9.56 16.12
CA ASP A 751 2.95 -9.37 14.77
C ASP A 751 4.21 -10.21 14.62
N ASP A 752 4.16 -11.19 13.73
CA ASP A 752 5.30 -12.03 13.41
C ASP A 752 6.44 -11.21 12.77
N ASN A 753 6.08 -10.10 12.09
CA ASN A 753 7.05 -9.21 11.45
C ASN A 753 7.85 -8.45 12.49
N THR A 754 7.19 -7.82 13.46
CA THR A 754 7.89 -7.10 14.53
C THR A 754 8.17 -7.97 15.76
N ARG A 755 7.85 -9.27 15.71
CA ARG A 755 7.96 -10.20 16.85
C ARG A 755 7.55 -9.59 18.19
N SER A 756 6.50 -8.78 18.16
CA SER A 756 6.03 -8.02 19.30
C SER A 756 4.52 -8.05 19.32
N TRP A 757 3.99 -8.01 20.53
CA TRP A 757 2.57 -7.82 20.70
C TRP A 757 2.20 -6.36 20.40
N TRP A 758 1.34 -6.17 19.41
CA TRP A 758 0.72 -4.89 19.14
C TRP A 758 -0.61 -4.80 19.87
N THR A 759 -0.81 -3.69 20.58
CA THR A 759 -2.06 -3.39 21.27
C THR A 759 -2.64 -2.14 20.64
N PRO A 760 -3.95 -2.10 20.33
CA PRO A 760 -4.59 -0.90 19.82
C PRO A 760 -4.30 0.29 20.73
N VAL A 761 -3.86 1.40 20.15
CA VAL A 761 -3.63 2.67 20.87
C VAL A 761 -4.97 3.26 21.32
N THR A 762 -5.95 3.22 20.43
CA THR A 762 -7.34 3.62 20.66
C THR A 762 -8.30 2.63 19.95
N GLY A 763 -9.62 2.88 20.05
CA GLY A 763 -10.62 2.22 19.19
C GLY A 763 -10.56 2.75 17.77
N GLY A 764 -11.68 2.72 17.04
CA GLY A 764 -11.78 3.41 15.74
C GLY A 764 -11.56 4.92 15.89
N SER A 765 -11.96 5.51 17.02
CA SER A 765 -11.59 6.89 17.38
C SER A 765 -11.14 7.01 18.83
N ASN A 766 -10.49 8.12 19.19
CA ASN A 766 -10.12 8.45 20.57
C ASN A 766 -11.29 9.08 21.32
N VAL A 767 -12.31 8.27 21.59
CA VAL A 767 -13.51 8.67 22.32
C VAL A 767 -13.21 9.33 23.69
N PRO A 768 -12.23 8.87 24.50
CA PRO A 768 -11.85 9.59 25.71
C PRO A 768 -11.41 11.03 25.45
N ALA A 769 -10.54 11.27 24.46
CA ALA A 769 -10.11 12.62 24.09
C ALA A 769 -11.28 13.47 23.56
N LEU A 770 -12.16 12.88 22.74
CA LEU A 770 -13.38 13.54 22.27
C LEU A 770 -14.31 13.91 23.45
N ASN A 771 -14.42 13.07 24.46
CA ASN A 771 -15.20 13.35 25.66
C ASN A 771 -14.62 14.53 26.45
N ASP A 772 -13.30 14.65 26.56
CA ASP A 772 -12.64 15.81 27.19
C ASP A 772 -12.90 17.09 26.39
N LEU A 773 -12.81 17.02 25.05
CA LEU A 773 -13.12 18.13 24.16
C LEU A 773 -14.58 18.58 24.29
N LEU A 774 -15.51 17.64 24.41
CA LEU A 774 -16.95 17.89 24.41
C LEU A 774 -17.54 18.16 25.81
N ALA A 775 -16.79 17.90 26.88
CA ALA A 775 -17.21 18.13 28.26
C ALA A 775 -17.77 19.55 28.52
N PRO A 776 -17.20 20.65 27.98
CA PRO A 776 -17.76 22.00 28.15
C PRO A 776 -19.17 22.18 27.57
N PHE A 777 -19.61 21.30 26.66
CA PHE A 777 -20.95 21.32 26.06
C PHE A 777 -21.92 20.36 26.77
N GLY A 778 -21.46 19.59 27.74
CA GLY A 778 -22.27 18.60 28.44
C GLY A 778 -22.63 17.38 27.58
N ILE A 779 -21.84 17.10 26.55
CA ILE A 779 -21.97 15.93 25.67
C ILE A 779 -20.93 14.89 26.10
N ALA A 780 -21.31 13.61 26.07
CA ALA A 780 -20.36 12.51 26.24
C ALA A 780 -20.85 11.26 25.51
N PHE A 781 -19.89 10.56 24.92
CA PHE A 781 -20.02 9.23 24.34
C PHE A 781 -19.69 8.14 25.37
N GLY A 782 -20.27 6.97 25.19
CA GLY A 782 -20.03 5.78 26.00
C GLY A 782 -18.95 4.87 25.41
N ASP A 783 -19.02 3.60 25.79
CA ASP A 783 -18.08 2.54 25.40
C ASP A 783 -18.78 1.32 24.76
N LYS A 784 -20.04 1.50 24.34
CA LYS A 784 -20.76 0.48 23.58
C LYS A 784 -20.29 0.43 22.14
N ILE A 785 -20.35 -0.75 21.54
CA ILE A 785 -20.11 -0.95 20.11
C ILE A 785 -21.45 -1.29 19.48
N LEU A 786 -22.08 -0.26 18.92
CA LEU A 786 -23.38 -0.37 18.29
C LEU A 786 -23.25 -0.65 16.79
N ASN A 787 -24.08 -1.55 16.28
CA ASN A 787 -24.23 -1.80 14.85
C ASN A 787 -25.70 -2.01 14.46
N GLY A 788 -26.03 -1.72 13.20
CA GLY A 788 -27.35 -2.01 12.65
C GLY A 788 -27.79 -1.02 11.58
N ASP A 789 -28.95 -1.27 11.00
CA ASP A 789 -29.50 -0.43 9.95
C ASP A 789 -30.33 0.71 10.54
N PHE A 790 -30.24 1.88 9.92
CA PHE A 790 -31.04 3.04 10.26
C PHE A 790 -31.59 3.71 9.00
N SER A 791 -32.62 4.54 9.18
CA SER A 791 -33.14 5.35 8.10
C SER A 791 -33.46 6.75 8.58
N ILE A 792 -32.96 7.73 7.84
CA ILE A 792 -33.23 9.15 8.03
C ILE A 792 -33.78 9.67 6.70
N ASP A 793 -34.91 10.37 6.74
CA ASP A 793 -35.57 10.95 5.56
C ASP A 793 -35.82 9.98 4.39
N GLY A 794 -35.98 8.68 4.68
CA GLY A 794 -36.25 7.64 3.68
C GLY A 794 -35.01 7.07 3.01
N GLU A 795 -33.82 7.61 3.30
CA GLU A 795 -32.55 6.99 2.96
C GLU A 795 -32.22 5.91 3.99
N GLN A 796 -31.89 4.71 3.54
CA GLN A 796 -31.42 3.63 4.40
C GLN A 796 -29.90 3.60 4.38
N SER A 797 -29.31 3.46 5.56
CA SER A 797 -27.88 3.28 5.72
C SER A 797 -27.60 2.29 6.85
N ARG A 798 -26.38 1.78 6.89
CA ARG A 798 -25.91 0.85 7.90
C ARG A 798 -24.87 1.53 8.77
N TYR A 799 -25.10 1.46 10.07
CA TYR A 799 -24.13 1.83 11.08
C TYR A 799 -23.24 0.60 11.34
N ALA A 800 -22.01 0.62 10.83
CA ALA A 800 -21.11 -0.54 10.82
C ALA A 800 -20.60 -0.85 12.23
N SER A 801 -19.97 0.13 12.87
CA SER A 801 -19.59 0.13 14.27
C SER A 801 -19.60 1.58 14.75
N GLY A 802 -19.85 1.80 16.02
CA GLY A 802 -19.76 3.15 16.60
C GLY A 802 -20.19 3.20 18.05
N THR A 803 -19.92 4.31 18.70
CA THR A 803 -20.21 4.51 20.14
C THR A 803 -21.62 5.05 20.41
N ASP A 804 -22.13 4.83 21.62
CA ASP A 804 -23.42 5.38 22.07
C ASP A 804 -23.28 6.79 22.68
N ILE A 805 -24.35 7.58 22.65
CA ILE A 805 -24.40 8.89 23.33
C ILE A 805 -24.98 8.68 24.73
N VAL A 806 -24.13 8.79 25.76
CA VAL A 806 -24.52 8.59 27.17
C VAL A 806 -24.93 9.88 27.86
N ARG A 807 -24.52 11.04 27.33
CA ARG A 807 -24.86 12.35 27.87
C ARG A 807 -25.10 13.35 26.76
N PHE A 808 -26.19 14.09 26.88
CA PHE A 808 -26.52 15.19 25.99
C PHE A 808 -27.15 16.34 26.80
N PRO A 809 -26.88 17.61 26.46
CA PRO A 809 -27.38 18.75 27.22
C PRO A 809 -28.91 18.85 27.16
N ALA A 810 -29.50 19.34 28.25
CA ALA A 810 -30.93 19.57 28.34
C ALA A 810 -31.39 20.59 27.27
N GLY A 811 -32.49 20.29 26.58
CA GLY A 811 -33.00 21.08 25.46
C GLY A 811 -32.42 20.68 24.09
N GLY A 812 -31.44 19.76 24.07
CA GLY A 812 -30.97 19.12 22.86
C GLY A 812 -31.92 18.02 22.35
N PHE A 813 -31.85 17.71 21.06
CA PHE A 813 -32.61 16.64 20.42
C PHE A 813 -31.71 15.43 20.17
N VAL A 814 -32.16 14.26 20.60
CA VAL A 814 -31.47 12.99 20.35
C VAL A 814 -32.40 12.12 19.51
N HIS A 815 -31.90 11.70 18.34
CA HIS A 815 -32.56 10.67 17.53
C HIS A 815 -31.97 9.32 17.92
N SER A 816 -32.82 8.32 18.10
CA SER A 816 -32.40 6.98 18.48
C SER A 816 -32.94 5.94 17.52
N PHE A 817 -32.10 4.95 17.26
CA PHE A 817 -32.42 3.78 16.46
C PHE A 817 -32.12 2.52 17.28
N PRO A 818 -32.84 1.40 17.02
CA PRO A 818 -32.57 0.14 17.70
C PRO A 818 -31.32 -0.51 17.11
N PHE A 819 -30.16 -0.23 17.70
CA PHE A 819 -28.90 -0.89 17.34
C PHE A 819 -28.60 -2.09 18.24
N LEU A 820 -27.84 -3.04 17.70
CA LEU A 820 -27.31 -4.18 18.43
C LEU A 820 -26.02 -3.76 19.15
N ASP A 821 -25.94 -4.03 20.45
CA ASP A 821 -24.72 -3.85 21.24
C ASP A 821 -23.86 -5.11 21.15
N SER A 822 -22.64 -4.94 20.61
CA SER A 822 -21.67 -6.01 20.40
C SER A 822 -20.50 -5.98 21.39
N SER A 823 -20.47 -5.04 22.35
CA SER A 823 -19.38 -4.90 23.33
C SER A 823 -19.13 -6.16 24.16
N GLU A 824 -20.19 -6.80 24.64
CA GLU A 824 -20.08 -8.01 25.49
C GLU A 824 -19.87 -9.30 24.69
N SER A 825 -20.40 -9.34 23.46
CA SER A 825 -20.36 -10.53 22.61
C SER A 825 -18.94 -10.95 22.25
N GLY A 826 -17.98 -10.02 22.37
CA GLY A 826 -16.65 -10.19 21.84
C GLY A 826 -16.77 -10.59 20.38
N ALA A 827 -16.90 -9.62 19.48
CA ALA A 827 -16.78 -9.88 18.04
C ALA A 827 -15.46 -10.63 17.67
N THR A 828 -14.55 -10.77 18.65
CA THR A 828 -13.31 -11.58 18.69
C THR A 828 -13.41 -12.98 19.33
N GLN A 829 -14.56 -13.49 19.77
CA GLN A 829 -14.67 -14.77 20.52
C GLN A 829 -14.26 -16.03 19.72
N ASN A 830 -14.04 -15.92 18.40
CA ASN A 830 -13.48 -17.00 17.59
C ASN A 830 -12.09 -16.70 17.02
N VAL A 831 -11.41 -15.63 17.45
CA VAL A 831 -10.06 -15.28 16.97
C VAL A 831 -8.96 -16.07 17.70
N LEU A 832 -9.19 -16.55 18.92
CA LEU A 832 -8.18 -17.34 19.66
C LEU A 832 -8.82 -18.44 20.52
N LEU A 833 -9.00 -19.63 19.95
CA LEU A 833 -8.99 -20.87 20.71
C LEU A 833 -7.80 -21.73 20.26
N SER A 834 -6.61 -21.33 20.71
CA SER A 834 -5.57 -22.31 21.04
C SER A 834 -4.89 -21.90 22.35
N SER A 835 -4.95 -22.80 23.31
CA SER A 835 -4.38 -22.76 24.67
C SER A 835 -5.08 -21.83 25.66
N GLY A 836 -5.76 -22.46 26.63
CA GLY A 836 -6.32 -21.79 27.78
C GLY A 836 -5.29 -21.57 28.87
N MET A 837 -5.36 -20.44 29.54
CA MET A 837 -5.11 -20.34 30.97
C MET A 837 -6.01 -19.25 31.56
N ALA A 838 -6.71 -19.63 32.61
CA ALA A 838 -7.58 -18.78 33.40
C ALA A 838 -6.76 -17.89 34.36
N LYS A 839 -7.25 -16.66 34.55
CA LYS A 839 -7.18 -15.78 35.73
C LYS A 839 -5.96 -15.90 36.66
N GLU A 840 -5.20 -14.80 36.75
CA GLU A 840 -4.94 -14.16 38.04
C GLU A 840 -4.62 -12.66 37.86
N LEU A 841 -5.41 -11.83 38.56
CA LEU A 841 -5.30 -10.38 38.59
C LEU A 841 -4.26 -10.01 39.65
N ILE A 842 -3.09 -9.53 39.26
CA ILE A 842 -2.12 -8.93 40.19
C ILE A 842 -2.12 -7.42 39.95
N CYS A 843 -2.86 -6.71 40.79
CA CYS A 843 -2.70 -5.28 40.97
C CYS A 843 -1.28 -4.99 41.48
N ARG A 844 -0.40 -4.52 40.60
CA ARG A 844 0.72 -3.67 40.99
C ARG A 844 0.56 -2.33 40.30
N SER A 845 0.59 -1.30 41.11
CA SER A 845 0.65 0.11 40.76
C SER A 845 1.64 0.33 39.61
N ASP A 846 1.11 0.47 38.40
CA ASP A 846 1.91 0.81 37.23
C ASP A 846 1.84 2.33 37.03
N SER A 847 3.00 2.96 37.15
CA SER A 847 3.24 4.39 36.97
C SER A 847 3.13 4.74 35.48
N ARG A 848 1.91 4.77 34.95
CA ARG A 848 1.60 5.19 33.57
C ARG A 848 1.54 6.72 33.41
N TYR A 849 2.52 7.42 33.97
CA TYR A 849 2.72 8.87 33.77
C TYR A 849 4.09 9.21 33.13
N GLU A 850 4.84 8.22 32.63
CA GLU A 850 6.14 8.45 31.97
C GLU A 850 6.34 7.64 30.67
N ILE A 851 5.30 7.49 29.83
CA ILE A 851 5.42 6.93 28.47
C ILE A 851 5.06 7.96 27.38
N TRP A 852 4.86 9.23 27.75
CA TRP A 852 4.85 10.37 26.81
C TRP A 852 6.07 11.29 27.01
N GLY A 853 7.19 10.71 27.43
CA GLY A 853 8.49 11.37 27.49
C GLY A 853 9.30 11.13 26.21
N THR A 854 9.18 12.03 25.24
CA THR A 854 10.27 12.44 24.30
C THR A 854 11.27 11.36 23.82
N LYS A 855 10.78 10.18 23.45
CA LYS A 855 11.56 9.18 22.71
C LYS A 855 10.80 8.78 21.45
N GLY A 856 11.05 9.52 20.39
CA GLY A 856 10.53 9.22 19.06
C GLY A 856 10.66 10.37 18.07
N TYR A 857 10.62 11.63 18.52
CA TYR A 857 10.71 12.80 17.63
C TYR A 857 11.55 13.90 18.27
N SER A 858 12.86 13.81 18.11
CA SER A 858 13.71 15.00 18.25
C SER A 858 13.62 15.80 16.97
N LEU A 859 12.73 16.78 16.95
CA LEU A 859 12.87 17.99 16.15
C LEU A 859 14.14 18.72 16.64
N GLN A 860 15.31 18.27 16.17
CA GLN A 860 16.54 19.05 16.28
C GLN A 860 16.57 20.09 15.15
N VAL A 861 15.87 21.20 15.34
CA VAL A 861 16.31 22.47 14.75
C VAL A 861 17.51 22.94 15.55
N ARG A 862 18.71 22.45 15.17
CA ARG A 862 20.01 23.16 15.12
C ARG A 862 21.20 22.20 15.30
N GLY A 863 21.99 22.08 14.23
CA GLY A 863 23.46 22.12 14.31
C GLY A 863 24.22 20.80 14.24
N ARG A 864 24.41 20.24 13.04
CA ARG A 864 25.59 19.43 12.68
C ARG A 864 26.09 19.93 11.32
N ARG A 865 27.16 20.74 11.25
CA ARG A 865 28.57 20.33 11.14
C ARG A 865 28.79 19.19 10.14
N LEU A 866 28.86 19.58 8.86
CA LEU A 866 29.68 18.90 7.86
C LEU A 866 31.18 19.16 8.17
N PRO A 867 32.09 18.20 7.93
CA PRO A 867 33.50 18.35 8.30
C PRO A 867 34.28 19.25 7.31
N GLY A 868 34.95 20.30 7.84
CA GLY A 868 36.16 20.90 7.23
C GLY A 868 36.21 22.44 7.03
N TYR A 869 36.79 23.17 7.99
CA TYR A 869 37.43 24.53 7.93
C TYR A 869 36.57 25.83 7.87
N PRO A 870 37.10 27.00 8.33
CA PRO A 870 36.47 27.83 9.37
C PRO A 870 35.64 29.04 8.87
N VAL A 871 34.70 29.46 9.72
CA VAL A 871 33.81 30.61 9.57
C VAL A 871 34.48 31.89 10.11
N ILE A 872 34.36 32.98 9.35
CA ILE A 872 34.58 34.36 9.80
C ILE A 872 33.21 34.96 10.16
N ASP A 873 33.14 35.49 11.38
CA ASP A 873 32.02 36.19 12.02
C ASP A 873 31.78 37.58 11.39
N LEU A 874 30.54 38.09 11.47
CA LEU A 874 30.20 39.52 11.68
C LEU A 874 28.65 39.72 11.79
N GLY A 875 28.16 39.78 13.03
CA GLY A 875 27.47 40.95 13.62
C GLY A 875 26.12 41.50 13.06
N ARG A 876 25.05 41.27 13.86
CA ARG A 876 23.98 42.19 14.36
C ARG A 876 23.45 43.38 13.52
N GLY A 877 22.11 43.53 13.51
CA GLY A 877 21.45 44.75 14.03
C GLY A 877 20.19 45.32 13.34
N LEU A 878 19.04 45.18 14.02
CA LEU A 878 18.02 46.21 14.40
C LEU A 878 17.15 47.01 13.38
N ASN A 879 15.83 46.96 13.68
CA ASN A 879 14.80 48.03 13.74
C ASN A 879 14.24 48.72 12.47
N SER A 880 12.92 48.57 12.23
CA SER A 880 11.80 49.52 12.46
C SER A 880 11.69 50.63 11.39
N THR A 881 10.56 51.05 10.81
CA THR A 881 9.30 51.62 11.34
C THR A 881 8.46 52.05 10.11
N SER A 882 7.16 51.72 10.04
CA SER A 882 5.96 52.61 10.14
C SER A 882 5.70 53.69 9.06
N GLY A 883 4.42 53.81 8.66
CA GLY A 883 3.83 54.98 7.96
C GLY A 883 2.66 54.61 7.03
N SER A 884 1.41 54.51 7.51
CA SER A 884 0.35 55.56 7.46
C SER A 884 -0.22 55.83 6.04
N SER A 885 -1.37 55.23 5.69
CA SER A 885 -2.74 55.80 5.74
C SER A 885 -3.06 56.91 4.72
N SER A 886 -4.05 56.68 3.87
CA SER A 886 -5.18 57.62 3.70
C SER A 886 -6.40 56.99 2.99
N ASN A 887 -7.57 57.23 3.58
CA ASN A 887 -8.90 56.85 3.14
C ASN A 887 -9.44 57.78 2.04
N GLY A 888 -10.28 57.23 1.14
CA GLY A 888 -11.06 57.97 0.16
C GLY A 888 -12.37 57.27 -0.17
N HIS A 889 -13.41 57.63 0.56
CA HIS A 889 -14.80 57.17 0.46
C HIS A 889 -15.51 57.70 -0.81
N LEU A 890 -16.36 56.89 -1.48
CA LEU A 890 -17.80 57.13 -1.76
C LEU A 890 -18.34 56.60 -3.11
N LYS A 891 -19.47 55.89 -2.96
CA LYS A 891 -20.72 55.91 -3.76
C LYS A 891 -20.88 55.04 -5.02
N LEU A 892 -21.55 53.91 -4.76
CA LEU A 892 -22.61 53.27 -5.57
C LEU A 892 -23.65 54.27 -6.15
N PRO A 893 -24.33 53.92 -7.26
CA PRO A 893 -25.64 53.26 -7.11
C PRO A 893 -26.04 52.20 -8.17
N ALA A 894 -26.85 51.26 -7.67
CA ALA A 894 -28.11 50.75 -8.24
C ALA A 894 -28.16 49.84 -9.51
N ARG A 895 -28.52 48.58 -9.22
CA ARG A 895 -29.67 47.79 -9.74
C ARG A 895 -29.93 47.72 -11.26
N ASN A 896 -29.99 46.48 -11.76
CA ASN A 896 -31.20 45.99 -12.43
C ASN A 896 -31.42 44.48 -12.23
N LYS A 897 -32.70 44.14 -12.07
CA LYS A 897 -33.31 42.80 -11.94
C LYS A 897 -33.87 42.37 -13.30
N GLY A 898 -33.95 41.05 -13.51
CA GLY A 898 -34.62 40.35 -14.61
C GLY A 898 -33.62 39.38 -15.25
N ASP A 899 -33.85 38.08 -15.36
CA ASP A 899 -35.11 37.41 -15.67
C ASP A 899 -35.08 35.95 -15.19
N LEU A 900 -36.26 35.42 -14.86
CA LEU A 900 -36.52 34.04 -14.46
C LEU A 900 -36.85 33.24 -15.71
N GLY A 901 -36.18 32.11 -15.94
CA GLY A 901 -36.49 31.21 -17.06
C GLY A 901 -36.18 29.74 -16.75
N ASN A 902 -37.19 29.04 -16.23
CA ASN A 902 -37.45 27.59 -16.27
C ASN A 902 -36.26 26.61 -16.46
N ARG A 903 -35.89 25.93 -15.37
CA ARG A 903 -35.26 24.60 -15.41
C ARG A 903 -36.23 23.57 -14.85
N TYR A 904 -36.81 22.76 -15.72
CA TYR A 904 -37.25 21.39 -15.43
C TYR A 904 -37.05 20.57 -16.72
N LEU A 905 -36.54 19.34 -16.55
CA LEU A 905 -36.16 18.32 -17.54
C LEU A 905 -34.73 18.42 -18.08
N GLY A 906 -33.85 17.72 -17.37
CA GLY A 906 -32.48 17.40 -17.76
C GLY A 906 -31.81 16.51 -16.70
N LEU A 907 -32.51 15.46 -16.27
CA LEU A 907 -31.99 14.41 -15.38
C LEU A 907 -32.19 13.08 -16.11
N PHE A 908 -31.16 12.22 -16.03
CA PHE A 908 -31.00 10.88 -16.58
C PHE A 908 -30.35 10.77 -17.97
N TYR A 909 -29.01 10.73 -17.96
CA TYR A 909 -28.08 9.85 -18.70
C TYR A 909 -26.70 10.16 -18.11
N GLY A 910 -25.83 9.28 -17.64
CA GLY A 910 -25.72 7.85 -17.33
C GLY A 910 -24.39 7.77 -16.53
N ASP A 911 -24.33 7.04 -15.42
CA ASP A 911 -23.57 5.79 -15.38
C ASP A 911 -24.07 4.90 -14.22
N GLU A 912 -24.03 3.60 -14.48
CA GLU A 912 -24.82 2.55 -13.86
C GLU A 912 -24.43 2.25 -12.39
N LEU A 913 -25.49 2.09 -11.59
CA LEU A 913 -25.48 1.52 -10.24
C LEU A 913 -25.49 -0.02 -10.34
N ASP A 914 -24.51 -0.68 -9.74
CA ASP A 914 -24.61 -2.10 -9.37
C ASP A 914 -25.61 -2.25 -8.21
N MET A 915 -26.85 -2.62 -8.56
CA MET A 915 -27.84 -3.14 -7.61
C MET A 915 -27.63 -4.66 -7.43
N PRO A 916 -27.57 -5.18 -6.20
CA PRO A 916 -27.24 -6.58 -5.96
C PRO A 916 -28.32 -7.55 -6.46
N VAL A 917 -27.86 -8.65 -7.06
CA VAL A 917 -28.61 -9.81 -7.59
C VAL A 917 -29.28 -10.66 -6.48
N ILE A 918 -29.85 -10.03 -5.45
CA ILE A 918 -30.63 -10.71 -4.39
C ILE A 918 -32.14 -10.38 -4.47
N VAL A 919 -32.57 -9.47 -5.35
CA VAL A 919 -34.00 -9.15 -5.53
C VAL A 919 -34.64 -9.83 -6.75
N ALA A 920 -33.87 -10.30 -7.73
CA ALA A 920 -34.43 -11.03 -8.88
C ALA A 920 -34.74 -12.51 -8.58
N SER A 921 -34.08 -13.14 -7.61
CA SER A 921 -34.26 -14.57 -7.29
C SER A 921 -35.42 -14.83 -6.32
N HIS A 922 -35.80 -13.87 -5.47
CA HIS A 922 -36.94 -14.02 -4.55
C HIS A 922 -38.31 -13.75 -5.18
N TRP A 923 -38.37 -13.07 -6.34
CA TRP A 923 -39.63 -12.83 -7.05
C TRP A 923 -39.82 -13.70 -8.29
N LEU A 924 -38.76 -14.31 -8.84
CA LEU A 924 -38.90 -15.23 -9.97
C LEU A 924 -39.66 -16.50 -9.58
N VAL A 925 -39.42 -17.06 -8.38
CA VAL A 925 -40.09 -18.29 -7.96
C VAL A 925 -41.58 -18.05 -7.65
N PRO A 926 -41.99 -17.00 -6.89
CA PRO A 926 -43.40 -16.67 -6.72
C PRO A 926 -44.08 -16.22 -8.02
N ALA A 927 -43.40 -15.54 -8.94
CA ALA A 927 -43.96 -15.12 -10.23
C ALA A 927 -44.14 -16.31 -11.18
N VAL A 928 -43.17 -17.22 -11.26
CA VAL A 928 -43.29 -18.46 -12.05
C VAL A 928 -44.37 -19.35 -11.45
N VAL A 929 -44.45 -19.48 -10.12
CA VAL A 929 -45.52 -20.23 -9.44
C VAL A 929 -46.89 -19.58 -9.66
N SER A 930 -46.99 -18.25 -9.65
CA SER A 930 -48.24 -17.54 -9.90
C SER A 930 -48.70 -17.65 -11.35
N VAL A 931 -47.77 -17.60 -12.31
CA VAL A 931 -48.05 -17.83 -13.74
C VAL A 931 -48.43 -19.28 -13.99
N PHE A 932 -47.77 -20.25 -13.35
CA PHE A 932 -48.11 -21.68 -13.46
C PHE A 932 -49.48 -21.99 -12.81
N CYS A 933 -49.78 -21.38 -11.66
CA CYS A 933 -51.10 -21.46 -11.02
C CYS A 933 -52.21 -20.80 -11.86
N TYR A 934 -51.91 -19.71 -12.57
CA TYR A 934 -52.84 -19.07 -13.49
C TYR A 934 -53.13 -19.96 -14.72
N PHE A 935 -52.11 -20.59 -15.29
CA PHE A 935 -52.27 -21.56 -16.39
C PHE A 935 -52.99 -22.84 -15.96
N LEU A 936 -52.80 -23.32 -14.73
CA LEU A 936 -53.52 -24.48 -14.19
C LEU A 936 -54.97 -24.18 -13.75
N ALA A 937 -55.27 -22.93 -13.38
CA ALA A 937 -56.61 -22.52 -12.98
C ALA A 937 -57.52 -22.13 -14.16
N PHE A 938 -56.94 -21.72 -15.30
CA PHE A 938 -57.70 -21.16 -16.43
C PHE A 938 -57.32 -21.68 -17.83
N GLY A 939 -56.32 -22.56 -17.95
CA GLY A 939 -55.95 -23.19 -19.22
C GLY A 939 -56.70 -24.50 -19.44
N GLU A 940 -57.51 -24.58 -20.50
CA GLU A 940 -57.97 -25.86 -21.06
C GLU A 940 -56.77 -26.59 -21.68
N PHE A 941 -56.09 -27.41 -20.88
CA PHE A 941 -55.12 -28.39 -21.37
C PHE A 941 -55.58 -29.81 -21.03
N ASP A 942 -55.55 -30.62 -22.08
CA ASP A 942 -56.05 -31.99 -22.14
C ASP A 942 -55.33 -32.90 -21.13
N ARG A 943 -56.11 -33.64 -20.35
CA ARG A 943 -55.61 -34.51 -19.27
C ARG A 943 -55.29 -35.91 -19.82
N SER A 944 -54.13 -36.03 -20.45
CA SER A 944 -53.45 -37.31 -20.62
C SER A 944 -51.98 -37.03 -20.91
N ASP A 945 -51.08 -37.63 -20.12
CA ASP A 945 -49.61 -37.55 -20.21
C ASP A 945 -48.91 -36.43 -19.41
N VAL A 946 -49.20 -36.36 -18.10
CA VAL A 946 -48.19 -35.85 -17.14
C VAL A 946 -47.69 -37.01 -16.30
N ASP A 947 -46.45 -37.40 -16.57
CA ASP A 947 -45.69 -38.46 -15.92
C ASP A 947 -45.19 -37.96 -14.54
N GLU A 948 -45.82 -38.42 -13.45
CA GLU A 948 -45.56 -37.94 -12.07
C GLU A 948 -44.09 -38.14 -11.62
N GLU A 949 -43.34 -39.07 -12.23
CA GLU A 949 -41.91 -39.27 -11.95
C GLU A 949 -41.02 -38.13 -12.47
N LYS A 950 -41.42 -37.44 -13.55
CA LYS A 950 -40.60 -36.34 -14.14
C LYS A 950 -40.73 -35.03 -13.38
N VAL A 951 -41.85 -34.81 -12.70
CA VAL A 951 -42.05 -33.59 -11.88
C VAL A 951 -41.26 -33.68 -10.58
N LEU A 952 -41.13 -34.87 -9.99
CA LEU A 952 -40.32 -35.09 -8.77
C LEU A 952 -38.81 -35.03 -9.03
N ALA A 953 -38.35 -35.37 -10.23
CA ALA A 953 -36.94 -35.25 -10.63
C ALA A 953 -36.46 -33.79 -10.80
N LEU A 954 -37.37 -32.84 -11.06
CA LEU A 954 -37.03 -31.42 -11.27
C LEU A 954 -36.78 -30.65 -9.96
N VAL A 955 -37.16 -31.19 -8.80
CA VAL A 955 -37.06 -30.51 -7.49
C VAL A 955 -36.01 -31.16 -6.56
N GLY A 956 -35.32 -32.21 -7.00
CA GLY A 956 -34.11 -32.72 -6.33
C GLY A 956 -34.31 -33.24 -4.90
N LEU A 957 -35.49 -33.75 -4.55
CA LEU A 957 -35.76 -34.39 -3.26
C LEU A 957 -35.70 -35.92 -3.39
N GLN A 958 -34.80 -36.55 -2.63
CA GLN A 958 -34.63 -37.99 -2.59
C GLN A 958 -35.23 -38.52 -1.27
N ILE A 959 -36.44 -39.09 -1.32
CA ILE A 959 -37.11 -39.70 -0.17
C ILE A 959 -36.87 -41.21 -0.20
N PRO A 960 -36.47 -41.86 0.91
CA PRO A 960 -36.33 -43.32 0.97
C PRO A 960 -37.68 -44.00 0.82
N SER A 961 -37.70 -45.05 0.00
CA SER A 961 -38.84 -45.93 -0.26
C SER A 961 -39.20 -46.78 0.98
N GLN A 962 -40.04 -46.24 1.86
CA GLN A 962 -40.85 -47.00 2.82
C GLN A 962 -41.88 -46.07 3.46
N GLU A 963 -43.02 -45.89 2.78
CA GLU A 963 -44.36 -45.56 3.32
C GLU A 963 -45.27 -45.22 2.12
N LEU A 964 -45.58 -46.25 1.34
CA LEU A 964 -46.58 -46.21 0.28
C LEU A 964 -47.57 -47.31 0.58
N GLU A 965 -48.50 -47.02 1.48
CA GLU A 965 -49.81 -47.65 1.57
C GLU A 965 -50.59 -46.95 2.68
N PHE A 966 -51.51 -46.05 2.32
CA PHE A 966 -52.89 -46.05 2.83
C PHE A 966 -53.70 -44.89 2.20
N LEU A 967 -54.60 -45.30 1.31
CA LEU A 967 -55.94 -44.76 1.00
C LEU A 967 -56.14 -43.45 0.21
N HIS A 968 -56.66 -43.68 -1.00
CA HIS A 968 -57.71 -42.92 -1.70
C HIS A 968 -58.60 -42.04 -0.80
N LEU A 969 -58.69 -40.73 -1.10
CA LEU A 969 -59.90 -39.86 -1.06
C LEU A 969 -59.57 -38.38 -1.41
N ASN A 970 -60.49 -37.76 -2.18
CA ASN A 970 -60.76 -36.33 -2.48
C ASN A 970 -59.60 -35.31 -2.78
N PRO A 971 -59.59 -34.58 -3.94
CA PRO A 971 -58.51 -33.66 -4.31
C PRO A 971 -58.27 -32.48 -3.37
N TRP A 972 -59.29 -32.03 -2.63
CA TRP A 972 -59.17 -30.90 -1.69
C TRP A 972 -58.44 -31.26 -0.38
N HIS A 973 -58.35 -32.55 -0.02
CA HIS A 973 -57.52 -32.99 1.10
C HIS A 973 -56.04 -33.16 0.73
N LYS A 974 -55.72 -33.41 -0.54
CA LYS A 974 -54.33 -33.40 -1.05
C LYS A 974 -53.72 -31.98 -1.00
N PHE A 975 -54.52 -30.94 -1.28
CA PHE A 975 -54.07 -29.54 -1.24
C PHE A 975 -53.72 -29.09 0.20
N PHE A 976 -54.56 -29.42 1.19
CA PHE A 976 -54.30 -29.05 2.60
C PHE A 976 -53.16 -29.82 3.27
N ASN A 977 -52.91 -31.08 2.87
CA ASN A 977 -51.77 -31.84 3.37
C ASN A 977 -50.44 -31.43 2.71
N LEU A 978 -50.44 -30.99 1.44
CA LEU A 978 -49.24 -30.44 0.80
C LEU A 978 -48.79 -29.12 1.45
N VAL A 979 -49.75 -28.25 1.80
CA VAL A 979 -49.48 -26.98 2.53
C VAL A 979 -49.00 -27.25 3.96
N LYS A 980 -49.48 -28.31 4.63
CA LYS A 980 -48.99 -28.75 5.95
C LYS A 980 -47.60 -29.39 5.92
N ILE A 981 -47.25 -30.11 4.86
CA ILE A 981 -45.92 -30.74 4.68
C ILE A 981 -44.86 -29.69 4.32
N MET A 982 -45.21 -28.63 3.58
CA MET A 982 -44.31 -27.51 3.28
C MET A 982 -44.07 -26.55 4.45
N GLN A 983 -44.87 -26.59 5.52
CA GLN A 983 -44.65 -25.81 6.74
C GLN A 983 -43.81 -26.52 7.82
N LEU A 984 -43.37 -27.76 7.59
CA LEU A 984 -42.65 -28.57 8.59
C LEU A 984 -41.13 -28.35 8.75
N PRO A 985 -40.40 -27.54 7.96
CA PRO A 985 -39.03 -27.14 8.34
C PRO A 985 -38.97 -25.94 9.30
N LEU A 986 -40.04 -25.18 9.45
CA LEU A 986 -40.06 -23.93 10.25
C LEU A 986 -40.55 -24.12 11.70
N LEU A 987 -41.15 -25.28 12.05
CA LEU A 987 -41.52 -25.60 13.44
C LEU A 987 -40.56 -26.57 14.15
N ALA A 988 -39.55 -27.11 13.45
CA ALA A 988 -38.52 -27.99 14.03
C ALA A 988 -37.27 -27.25 14.53
N MET A 989 -37.13 -25.94 14.31
CA MET A 989 -36.06 -25.10 14.88
C MET A 989 -36.49 -24.25 16.09
N TRP A 990 -37.73 -24.40 16.59
CA TRP A 990 -38.21 -23.65 17.76
C TRP A 990 -38.50 -24.54 18.99
N LYS A 991 -37.87 -25.72 19.08
CA LYS A 991 -37.97 -26.60 20.26
C LYS A 991 -36.77 -27.55 20.46
N VAL A 992 -35.54 -27.03 20.34
CA VAL A 992 -34.34 -27.59 20.99
C VAL A 992 -33.39 -26.42 21.32
N THR A 993 -33.70 -25.73 22.42
CA THR A 993 -32.92 -24.87 23.35
C THR A 993 -33.95 -23.92 23.99
N ASN A 994 -34.38 -23.97 25.26
CA ASN A 994 -33.78 -24.29 26.56
C ASN A 994 -32.55 -25.19 26.60
#